data_AF-A0A858RNQ1-F1
#
_entry.id   AF-A0A858RNQ1-F1
#
_cell.length_a   1.000
_cell.length_b   1.000
_cell.length_c   1.000
_cell.angle_alpha   90.00
_cell.angle_beta   90.00
_cell.angle_gamma   90.00
#
_symmetry.space_group_name_H-M   'P 1'
#
loop_
_entity.id
_entity.type
_entity.pdbx_description
1 polymer ?
#
loop_
_entity_poly.entity_id
_entity_poly.type
_entity_poly.pdbx_seq_one_letter_code
_entity_poly.pdbx_strand_id
1 'polypeptide(L)'
;MKSSYTLTTGFSVAALLASPLRAADKVTFDDQILPVFQQSCLNCHNPDKAKGGLDLSTFSGAMKGGSGGKIAEPGDTGSKIIAVVTHSAEPKMPPEGEKLGSAQVDLLKAWIEGGLLENKNSSARKPTKPKFDTSIASAADTKPDGPPPMPLDVLLEPPVLASRASSVNAMAASPWAPLIAVTGQKQVLLFDTNSLELAGLLPFPEGDPTSLAFTPNARYLIVGGGVPGKSGVTVTFDVVTGERMLVAAKEFDSVLAADLKPDLSMVATGSPSRLIKIWKAEDGSQKASIKKHTDWVTALDFSPDGILLATGDRNGGVWVWEADSGNEFHTLRAHQAGITAVAFRADSNLLATASEDGSVRFWEMNGGTEVKKIDAHPGGVLAFAWARDGSFITSGRDRVVRIWKPDFNLLREHKEQPDLPVAVAFDSDGKRAFAADYRGQITAWDVASGNPVGGFDANPPSIENRLVTMREQIRTQPQAIAGAEAAVNDAKQKLDEARKRLADAEAAVNQSKEAHAAALKQKQESEPKLAEANQQLPGKKEQATQARTRMDAANQEFEAKRAAIAAVDQKVAAANQESEAAAAELKRLEDELAKARAENRSDAIAGLEGAVNGQRPKAEAAAAALEAVRSEKGREEGVLAEIDSRKKTATEETAKLDGEAGALAKEAETLSAAIQTATQTIAAEEGRIKEREAAVQPARDGIPPAEKIASDATAHVEQQKQKLGWLQERERHWTAAQANTEALKAKAEADAKNNEAEGLTADADAMAKDIEAQNAALAEARKQAADLDAKHQELAKAQPPADAKAIEESQKAIDATKAKATDIEKKLAAINAELPDAKAKAEQALPAAQAAKAKAEELKAKYVALKEAK
;
A
#
# COMPACT_ATOMS: atom_id res chain seq x y z
N MET A 1 -23.84 -18.98 92.85
CA MET A 1 -23.85 -19.58 94.19
C MET A 1 -22.96 -20.82 94.16
N LYS A 2 -22.26 -21.06 95.27
CA LYS A 2 -21.15 -22.00 95.47
C LYS A 2 -21.54 -23.48 95.32
N SER A 3 -20.56 -24.28 94.87
CA SER A 3 -20.10 -25.58 95.41
C SER A 3 -19.63 -26.48 94.26
N SER A 4 -18.34 -26.76 94.06
CA SER A 4 -17.40 -27.53 94.89
C SER A 4 -17.59 -29.05 94.80
N TYR A 5 -16.64 -29.67 94.09
CA TYR A 5 -15.97 -30.97 94.32
C TYR A 5 -16.77 -32.25 94.54
N THR A 6 -16.58 -33.26 93.66
CA THR A 6 -15.73 -34.43 93.97
C THR A 6 -15.32 -35.22 92.71
N LEU A 7 -14.06 -35.66 92.67
CA LEU A 7 -13.46 -36.72 91.83
C LEU A 7 -14.22 -38.06 92.03
N THR A 8 -14.21 -39.11 91.18
CA THR A 8 -13.17 -39.68 90.32
C THR A 8 -13.75 -40.80 89.43
N THR A 9 -13.01 -41.14 88.36
CA THR A 9 -12.92 -42.41 87.61
C THR A 9 -14.08 -42.91 86.75
N GLY A 10 -13.80 -43.06 85.45
CA GLY A 10 -14.59 -43.89 84.52
C GLY A 10 -14.53 -43.46 83.05
N PHE A 11 -13.34 -43.37 82.44
CA PHE A 11 -13.21 -43.18 80.99
C PHE A 11 -13.31 -44.54 80.29
N SER A 12 -14.49 -44.86 79.74
CA SER A 12 -14.64 -45.89 78.70
C SER A 12 -14.41 -45.25 77.34
N VAL A 13 -13.30 -45.66 76.72
CA VAL A 13 -12.89 -45.31 75.36
C VAL A 13 -13.79 -46.05 74.36
N ALA A 14 -14.62 -45.32 73.63
CA ALA A 14 -15.21 -45.79 72.37
C ALA A 14 -14.22 -45.48 71.25
N ALA A 15 -13.36 -46.44 70.93
CA ALA A 15 -12.42 -46.36 69.83
C ALA A 15 -13.18 -46.53 68.50
N LEU A 16 -13.31 -45.42 67.76
CA LEU A 16 -13.58 -45.45 66.32
C LEU A 16 -12.41 -46.16 65.62
N LEU A 17 -12.71 -47.25 64.92
CA LEU A 17 -11.82 -47.90 63.96
C LEU A 17 -11.63 -46.99 62.74
N ALA A 18 -10.71 -46.03 62.85
CA ALA A 18 -10.07 -45.40 61.70
C ALA A 18 -8.74 -46.13 61.46
N SER A 19 -8.73 -47.06 60.50
CA SER A 19 -7.49 -47.57 59.94
C SER A 19 -6.68 -46.41 59.35
N PRO A 20 -5.37 -46.30 59.61
CA PRO A 20 -4.54 -45.36 58.86
C PRO A 20 -4.50 -45.84 57.42
N LEU A 21 -5.03 -45.04 56.50
CA LEU A 21 -4.70 -45.14 55.08
C LEU A 21 -3.18 -45.05 54.98
N ARG A 22 -2.53 -46.17 54.66
CA ARG A 22 -1.15 -46.21 54.19
C ARG A 22 -1.02 -45.18 53.06
N ALA A 23 -0.01 -44.32 53.15
CA ALA A 23 0.48 -43.58 52.00
C ALA A 23 0.69 -44.59 50.86
N ALA A 24 0.11 -44.35 49.68
CA ALA A 24 0.37 -45.19 48.53
C ALA A 24 1.88 -45.24 48.28
N ASP A 25 2.48 -46.44 48.35
CA ASP A 25 3.90 -46.62 48.10
C ASP A 25 4.24 -46.06 46.70
N LYS A 26 5.25 -45.19 46.61
CA LYS A 26 5.73 -44.64 45.33
C LYS A 26 6.13 -45.79 44.42
N VAL A 27 5.65 -45.81 43.19
CA VAL A 27 6.07 -46.78 42.17
C VAL A 27 7.44 -46.34 41.65
N THR A 28 8.45 -47.19 41.83
CA THR A 28 9.84 -46.96 41.42
C THR A 28 10.28 -48.00 40.38
N PHE A 29 11.32 -47.67 39.64
CA PHE A 29 11.89 -48.57 38.65
C PHE A 29 12.43 -49.82 39.32
N ASP A 30 13.26 -49.67 40.36
CA ASP A 30 13.94 -50.77 41.02
C ASP A 30 12.99 -51.74 41.73
N ASP A 31 11.97 -51.21 42.42
CA ASP A 31 11.12 -52.04 43.29
C ASP A 31 9.96 -52.70 42.52
N GLN A 32 9.37 -52.02 41.53
CA GLN A 32 8.11 -52.47 40.91
C GLN A 32 8.15 -52.63 39.38
N ILE A 33 8.93 -51.82 38.65
CA ILE A 33 8.93 -51.89 37.17
C ILE A 33 9.96 -52.87 36.63
N LEU A 34 11.15 -52.91 37.21
CA LEU A 34 12.20 -53.84 36.81
C LEU A 34 11.74 -55.30 36.93
N PRO A 35 10.98 -55.74 37.96
CA PRO A 35 10.39 -57.08 37.99
C PRO A 35 9.45 -57.37 36.80
N VAL A 36 8.67 -56.38 36.35
CA VAL A 36 7.80 -56.51 35.17
C VAL A 36 8.64 -56.70 33.90
N PHE A 37 9.71 -55.92 33.76
CA PHE A 37 10.63 -56.04 32.63
C PHE A 37 11.41 -57.35 32.66
N GLN A 38 11.86 -57.81 33.83
CA GLN A 38 12.52 -59.10 34.02
C GLN A 38 11.61 -60.26 33.59
N GLN A 39 10.32 -60.20 33.94
CA GLN A 39 9.37 -61.25 33.61
C GLN A 39 9.03 -61.30 32.11
N SER A 40 8.88 -60.14 31.46
CA SER A 40 8.21 -60.07 30.14
C SER A 40 9.07 -59.49 29.01
N CYS A 41 10.17 -58.80 29.32
CA CYS A 41 10.89 -57.96 28.35
C CYS A 41 12.39 -58.30 28.24
N LEU A 42 13.06 -58.68 29.32
CA LEU A 42 14.51 -58.90 29.35
C LEU A 42 14.98 -60.13 28.56
N ASN A 43 14.07 -61.00 28.12
CA ASN A 43 14.43 -62.09 27.19
C ASN A 43 14.91 -61.57 25.83
N CYS A 44 14.51 -60.34 25.44
CA CYS A 44 14.81 -59.72 24.15
C CYS A 44 15.37 -58.28 24.24
N HIS A 45 15.40 -57.67 25.43
CA HIS A 45 15.85 -56.30 25.67
C HIS A 45 16.81 -56.25 26.87
N ASN A 46 17.99 -56.83 26.71
CA ASN A 46 19.06 -56.88 27.71
C ASN A 46 20.41 -56.51 27.06
N PRO A 47 21.50 -56.33 27.83
CA PRO A 47 22.80 -55.90 27.29
C PRO A 47 23.37 -56.82 26.20
N ASP A 48 23.14 -58.13 26.28
CA ASP A 48 23.63 -59.12 25.31
C ASP A 48 22.72 -59.25 24.07
N LYS A 49 21.44 -58.87 24.22
CA LYS A 49 20.38 -58.95 23.21
C LYS A 49 19.54 -57.68 23.28
N ALA A 50 20.06 -56.59 22.74
CA ALA A 50 19.37 -55.31 22.66
C ALA A 50 18.60 -55.17 21.34
N LYS A 51 17.52 -55.96 21.14
CA LYS A 51 16.71 -55.83 19.92
C LYS A 51 16.15 -54.40 19.83
N GLY A 52 16.32 -53.77 18.66
CA GLY A 52 15.97 -52.35 18.49
C GLY A 52 16.82 -51.39 19.33
N GLY A 53 18.03 -51.78 19.75
CA GLY A 53 18.96 -50.94 20.53
C GLY A 53 18.48 -50.62 21.95
N LEU A 54 17.48 -51.33 22.46
CA LEU A 54 16.84 -51.06 23.75
C LEU A 54 17.32 -52.05 24.82
N ASP A 55 17.79 -51.51 25.95
CA ASP A 55 18.12 -52.25 27.16
C ASP A 55 17.20 -51.82 28.30
N LEU A 56 16.45 -52.76 28.88
CA LEU A 56 15.51 -52.50 29.98
C LEU A 56 16.02 -53.03 31.33
N SER A 57 17.26 -53.55 31.38
CA SER A 57 17.83 -54.15 32.59
C SER A 57 18.27 -53.11 33.63
N THR A 58 18.42 -51.85 33.21
CA THR A 58 18.80 -50.72 34.06
C THR A 58 17.89 -49.51 33.79
N PHE A 59 17.72 -48.65 34.78
CA PHE A 59 16.93 -47.42 34.62
C PHE A 59 17.53 -46.50 33.54
N SER A 60 18.85 -46.33 33.56
CA SER A 60 19.57 -45.55 32.55
C SER A 60 19.36 -46.09 31.13
N GLY A 61 19.45 -47.42 30.93
CA GLY A 61 19.15 -48.06 29.65
C GLY A 61 17.71 -47.83 29.19
N ALA A 62 16.75 -47.98 30.11
CA ALA A 62 15.33 -47.75 29.83
C ALA A 62 15.05 -46.29 29.43
N MET A 63 15.70 -45.32 30.11
CA MET A 63 15.53 -43.88 29.84
C MET A 63 16.29 -43.40 28.61
N LYS A 64 17.42 -44.04 28.27
CA LYS A 64 18.17 -43.80 27.03
C LYS A 64 17.33 -44.16 25.80
N GLY A 65 16.48 -45.18 25.93
CA GLY A 65 15.62 -45.66 24.85
C GLY A 65 16.39 -46.44 23.79
N GLY A 66 15.68 -46.89 22.75
CA GLY A 66 16.25 -47.66 21.65
C GLY A 66 16.38 -46.85 20.36
N SER A 67 16.62 -47.55 19.24
CA SER A 67 16.61 -46.96 17.89
C SER A 67 15.25 -46.33 17.52
N GLY A 68 14.18 -46.72 18.22
CA GLY A 68 12.85 -46.14 18.12
C GLY A 68 12.57 -44.95 19.04
N GLY A 69 13.59 -44.38 19.71
CA GLY A 69 13.47 -43.27 20.66
C GLY A 69 13.21 -43.70 22.11
N LYS A 70 12.87 -42.73 22.97
CA LYS A 70 12.55 -42.95 24.39
C LYS A 70 11.31 -43.82 24.53
N ILE A 71 11.32 -44.72 25.51
CA ILE A 71 10.20 -45.63 25.77
C ILE A 71 9.11 -44.98 26.64
N ALA A 72 9.50 -44.01 27.46
CA ALA A 72 8.60 -43.31 28.36
C ALA A 72 9.07 -41.87 28.64
N GLU A 73 8.11 -40.98 28.82
CA GLU A 73 8.34 -39.59 29.25
C GLU A 73 7.61 -39.31 30.57
N PRO A 74 8.21 -38.55 31.52
CA PRO A 74 7.58 -38.25 32.81
C PRO A 74 6.20 -37.60 32.63
N GLY A 75 5.16 -38.17 33.23
CA GLY A 75 3.79 -37.68 33.15
C GLY A 75 2.99 -38.11 31.91
N ASP A 76 3.61 -38.75 30.91
CA ASP A 76 2.94 -39.14 29.67
C ASP A 76 2.48 -40.61 29.69
N THR A 77 1.23 -40.86 30.12
CA THR A 77 0.63 -42.20 30.08
C THR A 77 0.42 -42.77 28.67
N GLY A 78 0.56 -41.94 27.62
CA GLY A 78 0.59 -42.33 26.22
C GLY A 78 1.98 -42.80 25.74
N SER A 79 2.96 -42.84 26.64
CA SER A 79 4.33 -43.30 26.39
C SER A 79 4.38 -44.58 25.55
N LYS A 80 5.37 -44.65 24.66
CA LYS A 80 5.53 -45.74 23.68
C LYS A 80 5.49 -47.13 24.30
N ILE A 81 6.04 -47.30 25.51
CA ILE A 81 6.01 -48.57 26.23
C ILE A 81 4.58 -49.06 26.49
N ILE A 82 3.65 -48.17 26.85
CA ILE A 82 2.25 -48.52 27.10
C ILE A 82 1.57 -48.95 25.80
N ALA A 83 1.86 -48.24 24.70
CA ALA A 83 1.24 -48.51 23.42
C ALA A 83 1.67 -49.87 22.82
N VAL A 84 2.95 -50.23 22.96
CA VAL A 84 3.47 -51.50 22.41
C VAL A 84 3.08 -52.72 23.26
N VAL A 85 2.98 -52.58 24.58
CA VAL A 85 2.61 -53.70 25.48
C VAL A 85 1.11 -53.94 25.59
N THR A 86 0.29 -52.97 25.20
CA THR A 86 -1.18 -53.11 25.09
C THR A 86 -1.64 -53.46 23.68
N HIS A 87 -0.70 -53.62 22.74
CA HIS A 87 -0.94 -53.89 21.32
C HIS A 87 -1.77 -52.82 20.60
N SER A 88 -1.73 -51.58 21.08
CA SER A 88 -2.37 -50.43 20.44
C SER A 88 -1.46 -49.71 19.44
N ALA A 89 -0.19 -50.10 19.32
CA ALA A 89 0.77 -49.62 18.32
C ALA A 89 1.74 -50.74 17.87
N GLU A 90 2.34 -50.60 16.68
CA GLU A 90 3.40 -51.48 16.19
C GLU A 90 4.80 -50.88 16.45
N PRO A 91 5.82 -51.72 16.77
CA PRO A 91 5.77 -53.18 16.89
C PRO A 91 5.06 -53.63 18.17
N LYS A 92 4.24 -54.69 18.07
CA LYS A 92 3.58 -55.31 19.23
C LYS A 92 4.61 -56.05 20.08
N MET A 93 4.50 -55.91 21.39
CA MET A 93 5.42 -56.54 22.34
C MET A 93 4.62 -57.29 23.42
N PRO A 94 4.78 -58.63 23.55
CA PRO A 94 5.67 -59.51 22.79
C PRO A 94 5.19 -59.79 21.34
N PRO A 95 6.08 -59.93 20.34
CA PRO A 95 5.69 -60.08 18.92
C PRO A 95 4.79 -61.29 18.62
N GLU A 96 4.96 -62.38 19.38
CA GLU A 96 4.23 -63.66 19.24
C GLU A 96 3.57 -64.05 20.58
N GLY A 97 3.15 -63.07 21.40
CA GLY A 97 2.61 -63.30 22.75
C GLY A 97 1.32 -62.54 23.03
N GLU A 98 0.73 -62.80 24.20
CA GLU A 98 -0.42 -62.03 24.69
C GLU A 98 0.02 -60.66 25.24
N LYS A 99 -0.88 -59.68 25.16
CA LYS A 99 -0.67 -58.34 25.72
C LYS A 99 -0.39 -58.42 27.23
N LEU A 100 0.37 -57.45 27.74
CA LEU A 100 0.69 -57.38 29.16
C LEU A 100 -0.59 -57.24 30.01
N GLY A 101 -0.62 -57.91 31.18
CA GLY A 101 -1.79 -57.93 32.05
C GLY A 101 -2.15 -56.53 32.56
N SER A 102 -3.45 -56.25 32.77
CA SER A 102 -3.94 -54.92 33.17
C SER A 102 -3.24 -54.36 34.41
N ALA A 103 -3.00 -55.19 35.43
CA ALA A 103 -2.29 -54.77 36.64
C ALA A 103 -0.84 -54.30 36.40
N GLN A 104 -0.13 -54.92 35.45
CA GLN A 104 1.24 -54.54 35.09
C GLN A 104 1.25 -53.28 34.21
N VAL A 105 0.23 -53.11 33.35
CA VAL A 105 0.03 -51.89 32.56
C VAL A 105 -0.30 -50.70 33.46
N ASP A 106 -1.16 -50.89 34.47
CA ASP A 106 -1.51 -49.85 35.42
C ASP A 106 -0.31 -49.45 36.29
N LEU A 107 0.55 -50.42 36.63
CA LEU A 107 1.81 -50.16 37.32
C LEU A 107 2.80 -49.35 36.47
N LEU A 108 2.93 -49.68 35.18
CA LEU A 108 3.74 -48.89 34.24
C LEU A 108 3.19 -47.46 34.09
N LYS A 109 1.87 -47.30 33.98
CA LYS A 109 1.23 -45.96 33.94
C LYS A 109 1.50 -45.18 35.23
N ALA A 110 1.33 -45.81 36.39
CA ALA A 110 1.57 -45.17 37.68
C ALA A 110 3.04 -44.75 37.87
N TRP A 111 3.99 -45.52 37.35
CA TRP A 111 5.41 -45.13 37.35
C TRP A 111 5.71 -43.95 36.42
N ILE A 112 5.05 -43.91 35.25
CA ILE A 112 5.19 -42.82 34.30
C ILE A 112 4.56 -41.53 34.83
N GLU A 113 3.34 -41.60 35.36
CA GLU A 113 2.65 -40.50 36.06
C GLU A 113 3.45 -40.01 37.28
N GLY A 114 4.07 -40.94 38.01
CA GLY A 114 4.94 -40.66 39.15
C GLY A 114 6.26 -39.96 38.81
N GLY A 115 6.53 -39.70 37.53
CA GLY A 115 7.69 -38.94 37.06
C GLY A 115 8.95 -39.79 36.84
N LEU A 116 8.78 -41.07 36.48
CA LEU A 116 9.86 -42.02 36.16
C LEU A 116 10.90 -42.12 37.27
N LEU A 117 10.45 -42.45 38.48
CA LEU A 117 11.32 -42.60 39.65
C LEU A 117 12.21 -43.84 39.51
N GLU A 118 13.52 -43.68 39.67
CA GLU A 118 14.45 -44.81 39.67
C GLU A 118 14.34 -45.61 40.97
N ASN A 119 14.49 -44.93 42.12
CA ASN A 119 14.38 -45.52 43.45
C ASN A 119 13.61 -44.60 44.41
N LYS A 120 13.43 -45.04 45.67
CA LYS A 120 12.64 -44.31 46.69
C LYS A 120 13.18 -42.92 47.03
N ASN A 121 14.46 -42.67 46.75
CA ASN A 121 15.14 -41.40 47.01
C ASN A 121 15.23 -40.50 45.76
N SER A 122 14.81 -40.98 44.58
CA SER A 122 14.76 -40.19 43.37
C SER A 122 13.69 -39.11 43.47
N SER A 123 13.99 -37.90 42.98
CA SER A 123 13.00 -36.85 42.78
C SER A 123 12.31 -37.06 41.44
N ALA A 124 10.98 -36.92 41.41
CA ALA A 124 10.20 -37.02 40.18
C ALA A 124 10.70 -35.98 39.17
N ARG A 125 10.98 -36.41 37.94
CA ARG A 125 11.25 -35.47 36.84
C ARG A 125 9.96 -34.70 36.57
N LYS A 126 9.88 -33.46 37.07
CA LYS A 126 8.70 -32.61 36.92
C LYS A 126 8.49 -32.31 35.42
N PRO A 127 7.25 -32.35 34.92
CA PRO A 127 6.91 -31.75 33.64
C PRO A 127 7.43 -30.30 33.61
N THR A 128 8.05 -29.90 32.51
CA THR A 128 8.42 -28.50 32.30
C THR A 128 7.15 -27.66 32.26
N LYS A 129 6.89 -26.90 33.33
CA LYS A 129 5.80 -25.93 33.38
C LYS A 129 5.89 -24.96 32.18
N PRO A 130 4.75 -24.51 31.62
CA PRO A 130 4.70 -23.45 30.63
C PRO A 130 5.50 -22.23 31.08
N LYS A 131 6.16 -21.60 30.13
CA LYS A 131 6.88 -20.35 30.36
C LYS A 131 5.94 -19.12 30.40
N PHE A 132 4.63 -19.33 30.55
CA PHE A 132 3.62 -18.27 30.65
C PHE A 132 2.61 -18.59 31.77
N ASP A 133 2.05 -17.53 32.34
CA ASP A 133 1.10 -17.61 33.44
C ASP A 133 -0.32 -17.88 32.93
N THR A 134 -0.86 -19.06 33.23
CA THR A 134 -2.22 -19.48 32.88
C THR A 134 -3.30 -18.88 33.78
N SER A 135 -2.93 -18.03 34.76
CA SER A 135 -3.88 -17.28 35.59
C SER A 135 -4.37 -15.98 34.93
N ILE A 136 -3.78 -15.59 33.79
CA ILE A 136 -4.17 -14.39 33.05
C ILE A 136 -5.42 -14.69 32.21
N ALA A 137 -6.59 -14.42 32.77
CA ALA A 137 -7.82 -14.29 31.98
C ALA A 137 -7.82 -12.91 31.31
N SER A 138 -7.35 -12.80 30.07
CA SER A 138 -7.68 -11.61 29.26
C SER A 138 -9.16 -11.68 28.90
N ALA A 139 -9.94 -10.65 29.21
CA ALA A 139 -11.31 -10.57 28.73
C ALA A 139 -11.31 -10.60 27.18
N ALA A 140 -12.15 -11.45 26.61
CA ALA A 140 -12.18 -11.82 25.19
C ALA A 140 -12.16 -10.62 24.21
N ASP A 141 -12.80 -9.51 24.59
CA ASP A 141 -13.03 -8.34 23.74
C ASP A 141 -12.20 -7.10 24.07
N THR A 142 -11.36 -7.14 25.11
CA THR A 142 -10.56 -5.97 25.49
C THR A 142 -9.17 -6.01 24.87
N LYS A 143 -8.79 -4.90 24.22
CA LYS A 143 -7.42 -4.72 23.73
C LYS A 143 -6.45 -4.80 24.92
N PRO A 144 -5.43 -5.67 24.87
CA PRO A 144 -4.41 -5.73 25.91
C PRO A 144 -3.76 -4.36 26.11
N ASP A 145 -3.46 -4.01 27.36
CA ASP A 145 -2.74 -2.79 27.69
C ASP A 145 -1.31 -2.83 27.14
N GLY A 146 -0.88 -1.71 26.53
CA GLY A 146 0.45 -1.57 25.94
C GLY A 146 0.47 -1.56 24.40
N PRO A 147 1.65 -1.44 23.79
CA PRO A 147 1.77 -1.53 22.34
C PRO A 147 1.36 -2.94 21.86
N PRO A 148 0.71 -3.06 20.68
CA PRO A 148 0.36 -4.36 20.12
C PRO A 148 1.59 -5.28 20.00
N PRO A 149 1.47 -6.58 20.32
CA PRO A 149 2.57 -7.53 20.18
C PRO A 149 3.08 -7.59 18.74
N MET A 150 4.33 -7.17 18.53
CA MET A 150 5.03 -7.23 17.23
C MET A 150 6.38 -7.93 17.41
N PRO A 151 6.83 -8.72 16.42
CA PRO A 151 8.17 -9.30 16.43
C PRO A 151 9.25 -8.21 16.53
N LEU A 152 10.18 -8.34 17.47
CA LEU A 152 11.27 -7.36 17.65
C LEU A 152 12.64 -7.89 17.25
N ASP A 153 13.03 -9.03 17.82
CA ASP A 153 14.35 -9.63 17.63
C ASP A 153 14.23 -11.10 17.19
N VAL A 154 13.21 -11.40 16.39
CA VAL A 154 12.93 -12.75 15.86
C VAL A 154 13.85 -13.04 14.67
N LEU A 155 14.08 -14.33 14.39
CA LEU A 155 14.79 -14.77 13.19
C LEU A 155 14.08 -14.21 11.94
N LEU A 156 14.85 -13.63 11.00
CA LEU A 156 14.31 -13.05 9.76
C LEU A 156 14.74 -13.82 8.52
N GLU A 157 15.70 -14.74 8.66
CA GLU A 157 16.12 -15.61 7.57
C GLU A 157 15.42 -16.98 7.67
N PRO A 158 14.76 -17.44 6.60
CA PRO A 158 14.22 -18.79 6.52
C PRO A 158 15.28 -19.86 6.78
N PRO A 159 15.12 -20.71 7.82
CA PRO A 159 15.94 -21.91 7.96
C PRO A 159 15.75 -22.88 6.79
N VAL A 160 14.58 -22.86 6.14
CA VAL A 160 14.30 -23.62 4.91
C VAL A 160 14.03 -22.64 3.77
N LEU A 161 14.95 -22.59 2.81
CA LEU A 161 14.76 -21.93 1.52
C LEU A 161 14.41 -22.99 0.48
N ALA A 162 13.16 -23.00 0.03
CA ALA A 162 12.71 -23.93 -0.99
C ALA A 162 12.99 -23.36 -2.39
N SER A 163 13.16 -24.22 -3.39
CA SER A 163 13.28 -23.80 -4.80
C SER A 163 11.97 -23.23 -5.38
N ARG A 164 10.85 -23.49 -4.71
CA ARG A 164 9.51 -23.00 -5.03
C ARG A 164 8.71 -22.81 -3.75
N ALA A 165 7.79 -21.85 -3.74
CA ALA A 165 6.84 -21.70 -2.65
C ALA A 165 5.94 -22.94 -2.53
N SER A 166 5.64 -23.31 -1.27
CA SER A 166 4.64 -24.33 -0.93
C SER A 166 3.26 -23.72 -0.87
N SER A 167 2.23 -24.56 -0.95
CA SER A 167 0.86 -24.16 -0.63
C SER A 167 0.81 -23.60 0.80
N VAL A 168 0.02 -22.54 0.99
CA VAL A 168 -0.30 -22.03 2.32
C VAL A 168 -1.43 -22.90 2.88
N ASN A 169 -1.14 -23.70 3.91
CA ASN A 169 -2.14 -24.54 4.56
C ASN A 169 -3.04 -23.73 5.50
N ALA A 170 -2.46 -22.75 6.20
CA ALA A 170 -3.20 -21.85 7.08
C ALA A 170 -2.62 -20.45 7.07
N MET A 171 -3.50 -19.48 7.33
CA MET A 171 -3.17 -18.08 7.49
C MET A 171 -4.01 -17.53 8.65
N ALA A 172 -3.37 -16.83 9.58
CA ALA A 172 -4.04 -16.22 10.72
C ALA A 172 -3.55 -14.79 10.86
N ALA A 173 -4.46 -13.86 11.15
CA ALA A 173 -4.09 -12.48 11.42
C ALA A 173 -4.15 -12.19 12.92
N SER A 174 -3.25 -11.33 13.37
CA SER A 174 -3.24 -10.83 14.74
C SER A 174 -4.49 -9.99 15.00
N PRO A 175 -5.22 -10.22 16.11
CA PRO A 175 -6.41 -9.44 16.45
C PRO A 175 -6.15 -7.95 16.72
N TRP A 176 -4.90 -7.55 17.03
CA TRP A 176 -4.57 -6.21 17.55
C TRP A 176 -3.38 -5.53 16.87
N ALA A 177 -2.52 -6.31 16.23
CA ALA A 177 -1.31 -5.82 15.58
C ALA A 177 -1.44 -5.96 14.06
N PRO A 178 -0.80 -5.08 13.27
CA PRO A 178 -0.74 -5.22 11.82
C PRO A 178 0.19 -6.37 11.42
N LEU A 179 -0.19 -7.60 11.77
CA LEU A 179 0.62 -8.80 11.66
C LEU A 179 -0.20 -9.97 11.15
N ILE A 180 0.34 -10.71 10.19
CA ILE A 180 -0.26 -11.92 9.65
C ILE A 180 0.74 -13.07 9.65
N ALA A 181 0.32 -14.22 10.15
CA ALA A 181 1.10 -15.46 10.18
C ALA A 181 0.67 -16.35 9.01
N VAL A 182 1.66 -16.87 8.27
CA VAL A 182 1.48 -17.70 7.09
C VAL A 182 2.32 -18.96 7.24
N THR A 183 1.72 -20.13 6.99
CA THR A 183 2.45 -21.41 6.98
C THR A 183 3.41 -21.49 5.80
N GLY A 184 4.67 -21.88 6.07
CA GLY A 184 5.65 -22.30 5.07
C GLY A 184 6.20 -23.69 5.38
N GLN A 185 7.14 -24.19 4.59
CA GLN A 185 7.76 -25.50 4.82
C GLN A 185 8.58 -25.50 6.12
N LYS A 186 8.16 -26.29 7.12
CA LYS A 186 8.80 -26.38 8.44
C LYS A 186 9.01 -25.06 9.17
N GLN A 187 8.21 -24.04 8.86
CA GLN A 187 8.32 -22.72 9.46
C GLN A 187 7.01 -21.93 9.32
N VAL A 188 6.83 -20.95 10.18
CA VAL A 188 5.76 -19.96 10.06
C VAL A 188 6.38 -18.60 9.81
N LEU A 189 5.89 -17.91 8.79
CA LEU A 189 6.34 -16.59 8.37
C LEU A 189 5.37 -15.55 8.93
N LEU A 190 5.91 -14.50 9.55
CA LEU A 190 5.14 -13.38 10.08
C LEU A 190 5.38 -12.16 9.20
N PHE A 191 4.34 -11.61 8.61
CA PHE A 191 4.39 -10.43 7.76
C PHE A 191 3.68 -9.25 8.40
N ASP A 192 4.25 -8.06 8.26
CA ASP A 192 3.59 -6.81 8.63
C ASP A 192 2.53 -6.48 7.55
N THR A 193 1.28 -6.30 7.96
CA THR A 193 0.15 -6.09 7.03
C THR A 193 0.16 -4.70 6.41
N ASN A 194 0.86 -3.72 6.98
CA ASN A 194 0.99 -2.37 6.46
C ASN A 194 2.10 -2.26 5.41
N SER A 195 3.29 -2.76 5.73
CA SER A 195 4.46 -2.71 4.84
C SER A 195 4.52 -3.87 3.85
N LEU A 196 3.79 -4.96 4.12
CA LEU A 196 3.84 -6.23 3.38
C LEU A 196 5.24 -6.89 3.43
N GLU A 197 6.07 -6.50 4.41
CA GLU A 197 7.41 -7.05 4.61
C GLU A 197 7.40 -8.18 5.66
N LEU A 198 8.39 -9.08 5.56
CA LEU A 198 8.59 -10.13 6.55
C LEU A 198 9.07 -9.50 7.86
N ALA A 199 8.25 -9.61 8.90
CA ALA A 199 8.50 -9.07 10.24
C ALA A 199 9.16 -10.08 11.17
N GLY A 200 9.01 -11.38 10.92
CA GLY A 200 9.60 -12.43 11.75
C GLY A 200 9.37 -13.83 11.20
N LEU A 201 10.06 -14.80 11.77
CA LEU A 201 9.95 -16.21 11.39
C LEU A 201 10.04 -17.11 12.60
N LEU A 202 9.15 -18.09 12.67
CA LEU A 202 9.07 -19.08 13.73
C LEU A 202 9.41 -20.47 13.18
N PRO A 203 10.57 -21.06 13.52
CA PRO A 203 10.95 -22.38 13.05
C PRO A 203 10.06 -23.50 13.64
N PHE A 204 9.59 -24.39 12.78
CA PHE A 204 8.76 -25.54 13.14
C PHE A 204 9.38 -26.85 12.56
N PRO A 205 10.51 -27.33 13.10
CA PRO A 205 11.26 -28.47 12.56
C PRO A 205 10.52 -29.80 12.60
N GLU A 206 9.43 -29.91 13.37
CA GLU A 206 8.67 -31.14 13.60
C GLU A 206 7.87 -31.62 12.39
N GLY A 207 7.72 -30.80 11.35
CA GLY A 207 7.03 -31.15 10.12
C GLY A 207 6.48 -29.91 9.44
N ASP A 208 5.41 -30.06 8.65
CA ASP A 208 4.77 -28.91 8.00
C ASP A 208 3.63 -28.39 8.88
N PRO A 209 3.56 -27.07 9.14
CA PRO A 209 2.45 -26.47 9.84
C PRO A 209 1.19 -26.47 8.96
N THR A 210 0.06 -26.80 9.58
CA THR A 210 -1.24 -27.00 8.92
C THR A 210 -2.33 -26.10 9.50
N SER A 211 -2.17 -25.66 10.76
CA SER A 211 -3.11 -24.80 11.47
C SER A 211 -2.38 -23.71 12.25
N LEU A 212 -2.98 -22.53 12.28
CA LEU A 212 -2.48 -21.34 12.96
C LEU A 212 -3.65 -20.68 13.68
N ALA A 213 -3.47 -20.33 14.95
CA ALA A 213 -4.44 -19.52 15.69
C ALA A 213 -3.72 -18.55 16.62
N PHE A 214 -4.12 -17.27 16.57
CA PHE A 214 -3.68 -16.29 17.55
C PHE A 214 -4.59 -16.37 18.77
N THR A 215 -3.97 -16.33 19.94
CA THR A 215 -4.71 -16.09 21.18
C THR A 215 -5.40 -14.72 21.14
N PRO A 216 -6.51 -14.51 21.87
CA PRO A 216 -7.23 -13.23 21.87
C PRO A 216 -6.37 -12.04 22.28
N ASN A 217 -5.30 -12.22 23.05
CA ASN A 217 -4.36 -11.16 23.42
C ASN A 217 -3.29 -10.86 22.34
N ALA A 218 -3.31 -11.56 21.20
CA ALA A 218 -2.36 -11.49 20.09
C ALA A 218 -0.88 -11.79 20.42
N ARG A 219 -0.55 -12.11 21.67
CA ARG A 219 0.84 -12.33 22.09
C ARG A 219 1.33 -13.72 21.73
N TYR A 220 0.44 -14.71 21.84
CA TYR A 220 0.79 -16.10 21.56
C TYR A 220 0.14 -16.58 20.27
N LEU A 221 0.92 -17.32 19.49
CA LEU A 221 0.48 -18.02 18.29
C LEU A 221 0.64 -19.52 18.51
N ILE A 222 -0.46 -20.27 18.45
CA ILE A 222 -0.41 -21.72 18.42
C ILE A 222 -0.30 -22.21 16.98
N VAL A 223 0.60 -23.15 16.77
CA VAL A 223 0.90 -23.77 15.49
C VAL A 223 0.70 -25.27 15.64
N GLY A 224 -0.27 -25.82 14.91
CA GLY A 224 -0.47 -27.26 14.78
C GLY A 224 0.12 -27.76 13.46
N GLY A 225 0.71 -28.95 13.49
CA GLY A 225 1.23 -29.58 12.28
C GLY A 225 2.01 -30.85 12.58
N GLY A 226 2.85 -31.24 11.63
CA GLY A 226 3.72 -32.41 11.78
C GLY A 226 3.99 -33.12 10.46
N VAL A 227 4.30 -34.41 10.55
CA VAL A 227 4.54 -35.28 9.39
C VAL A 227 3.34 -36.20 9.24
N PRO A 228 2.57 -36.08 8.13
CA PRO A 228 1.42 -36.94 7.88
C PRO A 228 1.75 -38.43 8.03
N GLY A 229 0.91 -39.16 8.76
CA GLY A 229 1.03 -40.58 9.07
C GLY A 229 2.18 -40.95 10.03
N LYS A 230 2.90 -39.98 10.60
CA LYS A 230 4.08 -40.24 11.45
C LYS A 230 4.06 -39.53 12.79
N SER A 231 3.77 -38.24 12.80
CA SER A 231 3.82 -37.44 14.03
C SER A 231 3.04 -36.14 13.88
N GLY A 232 2.34 -35.74 14.93
CA GLY A 232 1.70 -34.44 15.06
C GLY A 232 2.12 -33.77 16.35
N VAL A 233 2.19 -32.45 16.33
CA VAL A 233 2.51 -31.64 17.51
C VAL A 233 1.85 -30.28 17.42
N THR A 234 1.62 -29.69 18.59
CA THR A 234 1.30 -28.28 18.71
C THR A 234 2.43 -27.54 19.40
N VAL A 235 2.78 -26.37 18.87
CA VAL A 235 3.79 -25.48 19.46
C VAL A 235 3.17 -24.11 19.60
N THR A 236 3.18 -23.57 20.82
CA THR A 236 2.78 -22.19 21.10
C THR A 236 4.03 -21.32 21.15
N PHE A 237 4.08 -20.27 20.35
CA PHE A 237 5.17 -19.31 20.30
C PHE A 237 4.76 -17.98 20.95
N ASP A 238 5.69 -17.30 21.62
CA ASP A 238 5.56 -15.85 21.89
C ASP A 238 5.96 -15.10 20.61
N VAL A 239 5.03 -14.33 20.07
CA VAL A 239 5.18 -13.63 18.78
C VAL A 239 6.23 -12.52 18.85
N VAL A 240 6.44 -11.92 20.03
CA VAL A 240 7.37 -10.80 20.20
C VAL A 240 8.81 -11.29 20.22
N THR A 241 9.07 -12.38 20.95
CA THR A 241 10.42 -12.92 21.16
C THR A 241 10.77 -14.07 20.21
N GLY A 242 9.76 -14.72 19.63
CA GLY A 242 9.91 -15.95 18.85
C GLY A 242 10.18 -17.19 19.71
N GLU A 243 10.10 -17.09 21.03
CA GLU A 243 10.38 -18.21 21.94
C GLU A 243 9.26 -19.26 21.90
N ARG A 244 9.65 -20.52 22.05
CA ARG A 244 8.75 -21.67 22.16
C ARG A 244 8.29 -21.81 23.61
N MET A 245 7.00 -21.58 23.82
CA MET A 245 6.39 -21.42 25.14
C MET A 245 5.76 -22.70 25.67
N LEU A 246 5.07 -23.44 24.80
CA LEU A 246 4.45 -24.73 25.08
C LEU A 246 4.66 -25.65 23.88
N VAL A 247 5.01 -26.90 24.14
CA VAL A 247 5.00 -27.98 23.15
C VAL A 247 4.10 -29.08 23.70
N ALA A 248 2.96 -29.30 23.05
CA ALA A 248 1.92 -30.22 23.51
C ALA A 248 1.39 -31.07 22.36
N ALA A 249 0.48 -32.00 22.69
CA ALA A 249 -0.25 -32.82 21.72
C ALA A 249 0.64 -33.64 20.78
N LYS A 250 1.52 -34.47 21.35
CA LYS A 250 2.35 -35.44 20.60
C LYS A 250 1.46 -36.55 20.04
N GLU A 251 0.90 -36.33 18.85
CA GLU A 251 0.05 -37.28 18.16
C GLU A 251 0.85 -38.18 17.18
N PHE A 252 0.28 -39.33 16.83
CA PHE A 252 0.90 -40.29 15.88
C PHE A 252 0.65 -39.94 14.41
N ASP A 253 -0.15 -38.90 14.15
CA ASP A 253 -0.43 -38.35 12.83
C ASP A 253 -0.42 -36.83 12.93
N SER A 254 -0.28 -36.14 11.80
CA SER A 254 -0.26 -34.68 11.75
C SER A 254 -1.54 -34.09 12.35
N VAL A 255 -1.37 -33.06 13.17
CA VAL A 255 -2.49 -32.27 13.68
C VAL A 255 -3.03 -31.45 12.51
N LEU A 256 -4.32 -31.52 12.20
CA LEU A 256 -4.93 -30.77 11.10
C LEU A 256 -5.52 -29.44 11.56
N ALA A 257 -6.06 -29.42 12.78
CA ALA A 257 -6.59 -28.23 13.41
C ALA A 257 -6.16 -28.21 14.88
N ALA A 258 -5.77 -27.04 15.37
CA ALA A 258 -5.37 -26.82 16.74
C ALA A 258 -5.71 -25.40 17.17
N ASP A 259 -6.11 -25.25 18.42
CA ASP A 259 -6.36 -23.95 19.02
C ASP A 259 -6.07 -24.00 20.53
N LEU A 260 -5.77 -22.84 21.10
CA LEU A 260 -5.43 -22.63 22.49
C LEU A 260 -6.57 -21.84 23.15
N LYS A 261 -7.15 -22.41 24.20
CA LYS A 261 -8.22 -21.74 24.98
C LYS A 261 -7.74 -20.33 25.39
N PRO A 262 -8.60 -19.31 25.36
CA PRO A 262 -8.24 -17.92 25.68
C PRO A 262 -7.52 -17.72 27.03
N ASP A 263 -7.79 -18.54 28.03
CA ASP A 263 -7.13 -18.54 29.34
C ASP A 263 -5.79 -19.28 29.38
N LEU A 264 -5.34 -19.76 28.22
CA LEU A 264 -4.10 -20.50 28.00
C LEU A 264 -4.03 -21.82 28.79
N SER A 265 -5.14 -22.32 29.34
CA SER A 265 -5.15 -23.49 30.20
C SER A 265 -5.24 -24.82 29.44
N MET A 266 -5.79 -24.80 28.22
CA MET A 266 -6.06 -26.01 27.43
C MET A 266 -5.80 -25.82 25.94
N VAL A 267 -5.25 -26.86 25.31
CA VAL A 267 -5.09 -26.98 23.86
C VAL A 267 -6.07 -28.03 23.35
N ALA A 268 -6.79 -27.73 22.28
CA ALA A 268 -7.60 -28.71 21.56
C ALA A 268 -6.92 -29.09 20.25
N THR A 269 -6.96 -30.38 19.88
CA THR A 269 -6.44 -30.87 18.61
C THR A 269 -7.45 -31.75 17.88
N GLY A 270 -7.46 -31.58 16.56
CA GLY A 270 -8.18 -32.40 15.59
C GLY A 270 -7.18 -33.05 14.64
N SER A 271 -7.30 -34.36 14.43
CA SER A 271 -6.38 -35.13 13.60
C SER A 271 -7.09 -36.14 12.71
N PRO A 272 -6.39 -36.79 11.75
CA PRO A 272 -6.94 -37.87 10.93
C PRO A 272 -7.44 -39.07 11.74
N SER A 273 -7.07 -39.15 13.03
CA SER A 273 -7.57 -40.15 13.98
C SER A 273 -9.07 -40.04 14.26
N ARG A 274 -9.74 -38.95 13.80
CA ARG A 274 -11.17 -38.67 14.00
C ARG A 274 -11.54 -38.38 15.46
N LEU A 275 -10.52 -38.18 16.29
CA LEU A 275 -10.67 -37.83 17.69
C LEU A 275 -10.45 -36.34 17.86
N ILE A 276 -11.19 -35.75 18.79
CA ILE A 276 -10.86 -34.46 19.37
C ILE A 276 -10.11 -34.77 20.66
N LYS A 277 -8.91 -34.23 20.84
CA LYS A 277 -8.15 -34.39 22.08
C LYS A 277 -7.98 -33.04 22.74
N ILE A 278 -8.16 -33.03 24.06
CA ILE A 278 -7.97 -31.84 24.89
C ILE A 278 -6.78 -32.10 25.80
N TRP A 279 -5.84 -31.17 25.83
CA TRP A 279 -4.58 -31.23 26.54
C TRP A 279 -4.51 -30.10 27.54
N LYS A 280 -3.99 -30.36 28.74
CA LYS A 280 -3.70 -29.29 29.71
C LYS A 280 -2.42 -28.60 29.31
N ALA A 281 -2.42 -27.27 29.31
CA ALA A 281 -1.21 -26.50 29.03
C ALA A 281 -0.15 -26.66 30.14
N GLU A 282 -0.55 -26.77 31.42
CA GLU A 282 0.36 -26.78 32.57
C GLU A 282 1.42 -27.90 32.54
N ASP A 283 1.06 -29.08 32.07
CA ASP A 283 1.93 -30.26 32.07
C ASP A 283 1.96 -31.00 30.73
N GLY A 284 1.16 -30.56 29.75
CA GLY A 284 1.01 -31.23 28.45
C GLY A 284 0.22 -32.54 28.53
N SER A 285 -0.39 -32.88 29.67
CA SER A 285 -1.15 -34.12 29.85
C SER A 285 -2.47 -34.10 29.08
N GLN A 286 -2.89 -35.26 28.58
CA GLN A 286 -4.18 -35.40 27.91
C GLN A 286 -5.31 -35.38 28.95
N LYS A 287 -6.19 -34.38 28.88
CA LYS A 287 -7.38 -34.26 29.74
C LYS A 287 -8.54 -35.11 29.23
N ALA A 288 -8.80 -35.07 27.93
CA ALA A 288 -9.95 -35.74 27.32
C ALA A 288 -9.64 -36.21 25.89
N SER A 289 -10.35 -37.25 25.45
CA SER A 289 -10.34 -37.76 24.08
C SER A 289 -11.76 -38.12 23.68
N ILE A 290 -12.31 -37.41 22.70
CA ILE A 290 -13.72 -37.47 22.31
C ILE A 290 -13.82 -38.14 20.94
N LYS A 291 -14.54 -39.26 20.88
CA LYS A 291 -14.79 -40.03 19.65
C LYS A 291 -16.22 -39.85 19.20
N LYS A 292 -16.46 -38.87 18.32
CA LYS A 292 -17.80 -38.56 17.77
C LYS A 292 -17.80 -38.35 16.26
N HIS A 293 -16.78 -37.67 15.75
CA HIS A 293 -16.60 -37.43 14.32
C HIS A 293 -16.49 -38.74 13.53
N THR A 294 -17.07 -38.74 12.32
CA THR A 294 -17.08 -39.94 11.46
C THR A 294 -15.90 -39.99 10.50
N ASP A 295 -15.22 -38.85 10.32
CA ASP A 295 -14.04 -38.70 9.48
C ASP A 295 -13.04 -37.72 10.12
N TRP A 296 -11.99 -37.35 9.40
CA TRP A 296 -10.92 -36.45 9.86
C TRP A 296 -11.50 -35.14 10.40
N VAL A 297 -11.05 -34.74 11.60
CA VAL A 297 -11.39 -33.44 12.16
C VAL A 297 -10.50 -32.40 11.50
N THR A 298 -11.09 -31.56 10.66
CA THR A 298 -10.38 -30.65 9.74
C THR A 298 -10.40 -29.21 10.21
N ALA A 299 -11.31 -28.84 11.11
CA ALA A 299 -11.42 -27.50 11.66
C ALA A 299 -11.86 -27.55 13.12
N LEU A 300 -11.31 -26.64 13.93
CA LEU A 300 -11.72 -26.42 15.31
C LEU A 300 -11.41 -24.98 15.71
N ASP A 301 -12.17 -24.46 16.68
CA ASP A 301 -12.01 -23.11 17.20
C ASP A 301 -12.61 -23.03 18.62
N PHE A 302 -11.91 -22.43 19.57
CA PHE A 302 -12.49 -22.06 20.86
C PHE A 302 -13.28 -20.75 20.70
N SER A 303 -14.38 -20.62 21.43
CA SER A 303 -15.05 -19.32 21.52
C SER A 303 -14.12 -18.32 22.22
N PRO A 304 -14.14 -17.03 21.83
CA PRO A 304 -13.32 -16.00 22.48
C PRO A 304 -13.52 -15.88 24.00
N ASP A 305 -14.71 -16.19 24.53
CA ASP A 305 -14.99 -16.28 25.97
C ASP A 305 -14.42 -17.54 26.65
N GLY A 306 -13.94 -18.51 25.86
CA GLY A 306 -13.35 -19.77 26.30
C GLY A 306 -14.35 -20.80 26.84
N ILE A 307 -15.66 -20.57 26.68
CA ILE A 307 -16.71 -21.46 27.22
C ILE A 307 -16.98 -22.64 26.28
N LEU A 308 -16.93 -22.41 24.96
CA LEU A 308 -17.29 -23.38 23.95
C LEU A 308 -16.08 -23.76 23.08
N LEU A 309 -16.13 -24.97 22.55
CA LEU A 309 -15.24 -25.47 21.50
C LEU A 309 -16.11 -25.97 20.35
N ALA A 310 -15.89 -25.47 19.14
CA ALA A 310 -16.58 -25.97 17.95
C ALA A 310 -15.63 -26.81 17.10
N THR A 311 -16.12 -27.90 16.52
CA THR A 311 -15.32 -28.84 15.72
C THR A 311 -16.06 -29.29 14.47
N GLY A 312 -15.34 -29.42 13.35
CA GLY A 312 -15.86 -29.83 12.05
C GLY A 312 -15.07 -30.99 11.44
N ASP A 313 -15.74 -31.92 10.76
CA ASP A 313 -15.09 -33.00 10.01
C ASP A 313 -15.26 -32.95 8.49
N ARG A 314 -14.45 -33.77 7.83
CA ARG A 314 -14.44 -33.99 6.38
C ARG A 314 -15.74 -34.61 5.83
N ASN A 315 -16.66 -35.09 6.67
CA ASN A 315 -17.95 -35.62 6.26
C ASN A 315 -19.12 -34.63 6.50
N GLY A 316 -18.82 -33.38 6.85
CA GLY A 316 -19.80 -32.31 7.03
C GLY A 316 -20.42 -32.24 8.43
N GLY A 317 -19.95 -33.05 9.37
CA GLY A 317 -20.43 -33.00 10.74
C GLY A 317 -19.81 -31.84 11.52
N VAL A 318 -20.65 -31.07 12.20
CA VAL A 318 -20.23 -30.00 13.12
C VAL A 318 -20.81 -30.26 14.51
N TRP A 319 -19.98 -30.13 15.53
CA TRP A 319 -20.34 -30.27 16.94
C TRP A 319 -19.79 -29.10 17.74
N VAL A 320 -20.54 -28.72 18.77
CA VAL A 320 -20.13 -27.72 19.76
C VAL A 320 -20.10 -28.38 21.12
N TRP A 321 -19.05 -28.11 21.88
CA TRP A 321 -18.74 -28.73 23.17
C TRP A 321 -18.58 -27.66 24.22
N GLU A 322 -18.92 -27.97 25.47
CA GLU A 322 -18.46 -27.19 26.61
C GLU A 322 -16.96 -27.45 26.80
N ALA A 323 -16.14 -26.40 26.74
CA ALA A 323 -14.68 -26.50 26.72
C ALA A 323 -14.10 -27.20 27.97
N ASP A 324 -14.68 -26.94 29.15
CA ASP A 324 -14.16 -27.46 30.42
C ASP A 324 -14.57 -28.91 30.70
N SER A 325 -15.81 -29.28 30.40
CA SER A 325 -16.30 -30.64 30.68
C SER A 325 -16.08 -31.61 29.52
N GLY A 326 -15.98 -31.10 28.29
CA GLY A 326 -16.01 -31.90 27.07
C GLY A 326 -17.40 -32.45 26.73
N ASN A 327 -18.45 -31.99 27.41
CA ASN A 327 -19.83 -32.40 27.13
C ASN A 327 -20.31 -31.79 25.81
N GLU A 328 -21.15 -32.54 25.09
CA GLU A 328 -21.80 -32.05 23.88
C GLU A 328 -22.79 -30.93 24.25
N PHE A 329 -22.62 -29.76 23.63
CA PHE A 329 -23.48 -28.59 23.79
C PHE A 329 -24.51 -28.51 22.65
N HIS A 330 -24.05 -28.56 21.39
CA HIS A 330 -24.92 -28.60 20.21
C HIS A 330 -24.41 -29.57 19.13
N THR A 331 -25.33 -30.11 18.34
CA THR A 331 -25.03 -30.84 17.09
C THR A 331 -25.59 -30.06 15.90
N LEU A 332 -24.71 -29.58 15.00
CA LEU A 332 -25.05 -28.66 13.90
C LEU A 332 -24.92 -29.33 12.53
N ARG A 333 -25.65 -30.43 12.31
CA ARG A 333 -25.54 -31.27 11.11
C ARG A 333 -26.38 -30.77 9.95
N ALA A 334 -25.88 -29.78 9.20
CA ALA A 334 -26.58 -29.27 8.03
C ALA A 334 -25.77 -29.27 6.73
N HIS A 335 -24.45 -29.36 6.81
CA HIS A 335 -23.58 -29.45 5.63
C HIS A 335 -23.61 -30.84 4.99
N GLN A 336 -23.40 -30.89 3.67
CA GLN A 336 -23.46 -32.12 2.87
C GLN A 336 -22.08 -32.60 2.38
N ALA A 337 -21.03 -31.83 2.67
CA ALA A 337 -19.64 -32.15 2.33
C ALA A 337 -18.71 -31.62 3.42
N GLY A 338 -17.41 -31.89 3.28
CA GLY A 338 -16.42 -31.61 4.31
C GLY A 338 -16.40 -30.16 4.79
N ILE A 339 -16.20 -29.99 6.09
CA ILE A 339 -16.05 -28.69 6.74
C ILE A 339 -14.62 -28.19 6.50
N THR A 340 -14.49 -27.00 5.96
CA THR A 340 -13.20 -26.37 5.65
C THR A 340 -12.81 -25.31 6.68
N ALA A 341 -13.78 -24.70 7.36
CA ALA A 341 -13.53 -23.79 8.47
C ALA A 341 -14.68 -23.78 9.48
N VAL A 342 -14.31 -23.55 10.73
CA VAL A 342 -15.20 -23.29 11.87
C VAL A 342 -14.61 -22.06 12.55
N ALA A 343 -15.40 -21.02 12.74
CA ALA A 343 -14.90 -19.76 13.29
C ALA A 343 -15.96 -19.02 14.10
N PHE A 344 -15.68 -18.79 15.39
CA PHE A 344 -16.47 -17.93 16.24
C PHE A 344 -16.25 -16.45 15.88
N ARG A 345 -17.33 -15.67 15.94
CA ARG A 345 -17.22 -14.21 15.93
C ARG A 345 -16.66 -13.74 17.28
N ALA A 346 -16.02 -12.57 17.30
CA ALA A 346 -15.40 -11.99 18.49
C ALA A 346 -16.30 -11.98 19.73
N ASP A 347 -17.62 -11.80 19.56
CA ASP A 347 -18.60 -11.77 20.64
C ASP A 347 -19.05 -13.15 21.16
N SER A 348 -18.47 -14.25 20.64
CA SER A 348 -18.79 -15.66 20.99
C SER A 348 -20.23 -16.14 20.70
N ASN A 349 -21.16 -15.24 20.33
CA ASN A 349 -22.57 -15.58 20.14
C ASN A 349 -22.89 -16.20 18.77
N LEU A 350 -22.04 -15.95 17.76
CA LEU A 350 -22.25 -16.40 16.39
C LEU A 350 -21.10 -17.29 15.93
N LEU A 351 -21.42 -18.49 15.46
CA LEU A 351 -20.47 -19.42 14.86
C LEU A 351 -20.69 -19.48 13.33
N ALA A 352 -19.62 -19.35 12.56
CA ALA A 352 -19.62 -19.62 11.12
C ALA A 352 -19.05 -21.00 10.83
N THR A 353 -19.69 -21.73 9.90
CA THR A 353 -19.20 -23.01 9.38
C THR A 353 -19.17 -22.94 7.85
N ALA A 354 -18.00 -23.21 7.26
CA ALA A 354 -17.79 -23.21 5.81
C ALA A 354 -17.55 -24.64 5.30
N SER A 355 -18.06 -24.96 4.11
CA SER A 355 -18.02 -26.32 3.58
C SER A 355 -17.69 -26.40 2.10
N GLU A 356 -17.13 -27.54 1.70
CA GLU A 356 -16.99 -27.95 0.30
C GLU A 356 -18.34 -28.11 -0.43
N ASP A 357 -19.48 -28.07 0.28
CA ASP A 357 -20.82 -28.03 -0.34
C ASP A 357 -21.14 -26.67 -0.99
N GLY A 358 -20.24 -25.69 -0.83
CA GLY A 358 -20.34 -24.35 -1.42
C GLY A 358 -21.04 -23.33 -0.54
N SER A 359 -21.55 -23.76 0.62
CA SER A 359 -22.25 -22.89 1.56
C SER A 359 -21.41 -22.49 2.78
N VAL A 360 -21.72 -21.31 3.30
CA VAL A 360 -21.35 -20.87 4.65
C VAL A 360 -22.64 -20.73 5.45
N ARG A 361 -22.67 -21.35 6.63
CA ARG A 361 -23.81 -21.31 7.56
C ARG A 361 -23.41 -20.59 8.84
N PHE A 362 -24.37 -19.87 9.41
CA PHE A 362 -24.19 -19.08 10.62
C PHE A 362 -25.17 -19.53 11.68
N TRP A 363 -24.66 -19.75 12.89
CA TRP A 363 -25.36 -20.38 13.99
C TRP A 363 -25.34 -19.47 15.21
N GLU A 364 -26.49 -19.23 15.81
CA GLU A 364 -26.60 -18.54 17.09
C GLU A 364 -26.44 -19.56 18.23
N MET A 365 -25.57 -19.25 19.21
CA MET A 365 -25.13 -20.25 20.20
C MET A 365 -26.07 -20.45 21.39
N ASN A 366 -26.89 -19.47 21.78
CA ASN A 366 -27.82 -19.66 22.89
C ASN A 366 -28.90 -20.70 22.55
N GLY A 367 -29.41 -20.67 21.32
CA GLY A 367 -30.44 -21.59 20.83
C GLY A 367 -29.93 -22.73 19.95
N GLY A 368 -28.69 -22.65 19.44
CA GLY A 368 -28.14 -23.62 18.49
C GLY A 368 -28.79 -23.59 17.11
N THR A 369 -29.43 -22.46 16.75
CA THR A 369 -30.25 -22.34 15.53
C THR A 369 -29.46 -21.71 14.38
N GLU A 370 -29.71 -22.21 13.16
CA GLU A 370 -29.20 -21.58 11.93
C GLU A 370 -29.90 -20.23 11.72
N VAL A 371 -29.15 -19.13 11.75
CA VAL A 371 -29.69 -17.78 11.50
C VAL A 371 -29.56 -17.36 10.04
N LYS A 372 -28.58 -17.93 9.32
CA LYS A 372 -28.34 -17.60 7.92
C LYS A 372 -27.57 -18.73 7.21
N LYS A 373 -27.94 -18.95 5.94
CA LYS A 373 -27.15 -19.70 4.97
C LYS A 373 -26.80 -18.80 3.78
N ILE A 374 -25.56 -18.85 3.33
CA ILE A 374 -25.07 -18.19 2.12
C ILE A 374 -24.48 -19.25 1.20
N ASP A 375 -24.99 -19.36 -0.02
CA ASP A 375 -24.37 -20.18 -1.08
C ASP A 375 -23.21 -19.37 -1.69
N ALA A 376 -22.09 -19.35 -0.97
CA ALA A 376 -21.00 -18.42 -1.19
C ALA A 376 -20.17 -18.74 -2.44
N HIS A 377 -19.91 -20.02 -2.74
CA HIS A 377 -19.02 -20.42 -3.85
C HIS A 377 -19.51 -21.71 -4.53
N PRO A 378 -19.89 -21.67 -5.83
CA PRO A 378 -20.21 -22.88 -6.59
C PRO A 378 -18.99 -23.82 -6.66
N GLY A 379 -19.15 -25.06 -6.20
CA GLY A 379 -18.09 -26.06 -6.19
C GLY A 379 -17.28 -26.16 -4.89
N GLY A 380 -17.54 -25.32 -3.89
CA GLY A 380 -17.00 -25.49 -2.53
C GLY A 380 -16.26 -24.28 -1.98
N VAL A 381 -16.47 -24.00 -0.70
CA VAL A 381 -15.75 -22.96 0.06
C VAL A 381 -14.45 -23.56 0.58
N LEU A 382 -13.32 -22.92 0.30
CA LEU A 382 -11.99 -23.36 0.69
C LEU A 382 -11.54 -22.76 2.03
N ALA A 383 -11.85 -21.48 2.27
CA ALA A 383 -11.49 -20.80 3.51
C ALA A 383 -12.50 -19.72 3.89
N PHE A 384 -12.51 -19.39 5.17
CA PHE A 384 -13.36 -18.38 5.80
C PHE A 384 -12.56 -17.65 6.89
N ALA A 385 -12.75 -16.34 7.03
CA ALA A 385 -12.23 -15.59 8.18
C ALA A 385 -13.13 -14.41 8.55
N TRP A 386 -13.24 -14.13 9.85
CA TRP A 386 -13.92 -12.95 10.39
C TRP A 386 -13.00 -11.72 10.40
N ALA A 387 -13.58 -10.56 10.18
CA ALA A 387 -13.06 -9.28 10.63
C ALA A 387 -13.70 -8.92 11.99
N ARG A 388 -13.05 -8.01 12.72
CA ARG A 388 -13.47 -7.64 14.08
C ARG A 388 -14.80 -6.87 14.13
N ASP A 389 -15.14 -6.16 13.07
CA ASP A 389 -16.42 -5.46 12.91
C ASP A 389 -17.59 -6.41 12.56
N GLY A 390 -17.32 -7.71 12.40
CA GLY A 390 -18.28 -8.72 11.97
C GLY A 390 -18.40 -8.84 10.46
N SER A 391 -17.62 -8.10 9.66
CA SER A 391 -17.46 -8.40 8.23
C SER A 391 -16.72 -9.73 8.08
N PHE A 392 -16.82 -10.39 6.93
CA PHE A 392 -16.12 -11.67 6.72
C PHE A 392 -15.68 -11.86 5.27
N ILE A 393 -14.75 -12.78 5.07
CA ILE A 393 -14.14 -13.09 3.78
C ILE A 393 -14.24 -14.58 3.53
N THR A 394 -14.54 -14.94 2.28
CA THR A 394 -14.62 -16.32 1.82
C THR A 394 -13.81 -16.50 0.55
N SER A 395 -13.27 -17.68 0.37
CA SER A 395 -12.66 -18.09 -0.89
C SER A 395 -13.19 -19.45 -1.33
N GLY A 396 -13.18 -19.73 -2.64
CA GLY A 396 -13.75 -20.96 -3.16
C GLY A 396 -13.02 -21.58 -4.34
N ARG A 397 -13.44 -22.80 -4.67
CA ARG A 397 -12.91 -23.56 -5.82
C ARG A 397 -13.24 -22.91 -7.17
N ASP A 398 -14.16 -21.95 -7.19
CA ASP A 398 -14.45 -21.08 -8.32
C ASP A 398 -13.34 -20.05 -8.62
N ARG A 399 -12.25 -20.03 -7.84
CA ARG A 399 -11.14 -19.06 -7.92
C ARG A 399 -11.61 -17.62 -7.74
N VAL A 400 -12.55 -17.44 -6.84
CA VAL A 400 -13.08 -16.14 -6.45
C VAL A 400 -12.85 -15.95 -4.96
N VAL A 401 -12.54 -14.71 -4.57
CA VAL A 401 -12.56 -14.27 -3.16
C VAL A 401 -13.69 -13.27 -3.00
N ARG A 402 -14.55 -13.47 -2.00
CA ARG A 402 -15.71 -12.62 -1.71
C ARG A 402 -15.57 -12.00 -0.33
N ILE A 403 -15.79 -10.70 -0.26
CA ILE A 403 -15.81 -9.92 0.98
C ILE A 403 -17.26 -9.55 1.26
N TRP A 404 -17.69 -9.77 2.49
CA TRP A 404 -19.07 -9.65 2.93
C TRP A 404 -19.17 -8.68 4.09
N LYS A 405 -20.28 -7.95 4.13
CA LYS A 405 -20.64 -7.07 5.24
C LYS A 405 -21.18 -7.89 6.44
N PRO A 406 -21.26 -7.30 7.64
CA PRO A 406 -21.83 -7.96 8.82
C PRO A 406 -23.32 -8.33 8.67
N ASP A 407 -24.03 -7.69 7.74
CA ASP A 407 -25.44 -7.96 7.40
C ASP A 407 -25.61 -9.10 6.36
N PHE A 408 -24.53 -9.83 6.05
CA PHE A 408 -24.46 -10.93 5.08
C PHE A 408 -24.61 -10.51 3.61
N ASN A 409 -24.61 -9.22 3.30
CA ASN A 409 -24.61 -8.75 1.92
C ASN A 409 -23.18 -8.73 1.36
N LEU A 410 -23.05 -9.09 0.08
CA LEU A 410 -21.77 -9.04 -0.63
C LEU A 410 -21.28 -7.59 -0.74
N LEU A 411 -20.06 -7.33 -0.28
CA LEU A 411 -19.39 -6.03 -0.39
C LEU A 411 -18.56 -5.94 -1.67
N ARG A 412 -17.70 -6.94 -1.89
CA ARG A 412 -16.77 -7.02 -3.04
C ARG A 412 -16.54 -8.45 -3.47
N GLU A 413 -16.13 -8.58 -4.72
CA GLU A 413 -15.77 -9.84 -5.34
C GLU A 413 -14.50 -9.65 -6.16
N HIS A 414 -13.48 -10.47 -5.87
CA HIS A 414 -12.21 -10.50 -6.60
C HIS A 414 -12.17 -11.78 -7.44
N LYS A 415 -12.59 -11.64 -8.70
CA LYS A 415 -12.62 -12.74 -9.69
C LYS A 415 -11.24 -13.01 -10.26
N GLU A 416 -11.11 -14.19 -10.88
CA GLU A 416 -9.93 -14.58 -11.67
C GLU A 416 -8.64 -14.63 -10.85
N GLN A 417 -8.71 -15.27 -9.67
CA GLN A 417 -7.49 -15.56 -8.92
C GLN A 417 -6.54 -16.45 -9.76
N PRO A 418 -5.21 -16.19 -9.72
CA PRO A 418 -4.24 -16.94 -10.52
C PRO A 418 -4.28 -18.45 -10.29
N ASP A 419 -4.58 -18.87 -9.06
CA ASP A 419 -4.75 -20.26 -8.64
C ASP A 419 -5.84 -20.34 -7.54
N LEU A 420 -6.06 -21.52 -6.96
CA LEU A 420 -7.02 -21.76 -5.89
C LEU A 420 -6.67 -20.94 -4.64
N PRO A 421 -7.54 -20.01 -4.20
CA PRO A 421 -7.34 -19.26 -2.95
C PRO A 421 -7.66 -20.15 -1.74
N VAL A 422 -6.64 -20.75 -1.14
CA VAL A 422 -6.76 -21.78 -0.10
C VAL A 422 -6.83 -21.24 1.32
N ALA A 423 -6.43 -19.99 1.55
CA ALA A 423 -6.50 -19.34 2.86
C ALA A 423 -6.84 -17.86 2.70
N VAL A 424 -7.58 -17.30 3.66
CA VAL A 424 -8.00 -15.89 3.68
C VAL A 424 -7.88 -15.31 5.08
N ALA A 425 -7.69 -13.99 5.18
CA ALA A 425 -7.67 -13.27 6.45
C ALA A 425 -7.95 -11.78 6.23
N PHE A 426 -8.34 -11.09 7.30
CA PHE A 426 -8.32 -9.63 7.37
C PHE A 426 -7.14 -9.13 8.19
N ASP A 427 -6.73 -7.89 7.94
CA ASP A 427 -5.91 -7.15 8.89
C ASP A 427 -6.66 -6.90 10.21
N SER A 428 -5.91 -6.61 11.28
CA SER A 428 -6.43 -6.23 12.61
C SER A 428 -7.46 -5.10 12.57
N ASP A 429 -7.27 -4.13 11.67
CA ASP A 429 -8.17 -2.99 11.45
C ASP A 429 -9.35 -3.29 10.51
N GLY A 430 -9.38 -4.45 9.84
CA GLY A 430 -10.38 -4.80 8.82
C GLY A 430 -10.27 -4.02 7.51
N LYS A 431 -9.28 -3.14 7.35
CA LYS A 431 -9.09 -2.29 6.16
C LYS A 431 -8.45 -3.03 4.98
N ARG A 432 -7.68 -4.08 5.26
CA ARG A 432 -7.03 -4.91 4.23
C ARG A 432 -7.52 -6.34 4.32
N ALA A 433 -7.70 -6.95 3.16
CA ALA A 433 -8.06 -8.35 3.01
C ALA A 433 -6.92 -9.09 2.30
N PHE A 434 -6.67 -10.32 2.71
CA PHE A 434 -5.60 -11.17 2.20
C PHE A 434 -6.19 -12.48 1.69
N ALA A 435 -5.67 -12.97 0.57
CA ALA A 435 -5.89 -14.34 0.13
C ALA A 435 -4.58 -14.97 -0.31
N ALA A 436 -4.33 -16.18 0.17
CA ALA A 436 -3.20 -17.00 -0.21
C ALA A 436 -3.63 -18.06 -1.23
N ASP A 437 -2.88 -18.17 -2.32
CA ASP A 437 -3.12 -19.16 -3.35
C ASP A 437 -2.37 -20.49 -3.10
N TYR A 438 -2.72 -21.52 -3.86
CA TYR A 438 -2.09 -22.83 -3.77
C TYR A 438 -0.59 -22.83 -4.17
N ARG A 439 -0.13 -21.78 -4.87
CA ARG A 439 1.28 -21.60 -5.25
C ARG A 439 2.10 -20.90 -4.17
N GLY A 440 1.46 -20.44 -3.10
CA GLY A 440 2.09 -19.74 -2.00
C GLY A 440 2.22 -18.23 -2.21
N GLN A 441 1.46 -17.63 -3.13
CA GLN A 441 1.37 -16.19 -3.31
C GLN A 441 0.22 -15.63 -2.48
N ILE A 442 0.48 -14.54 -1.76
CA ILE A 442 -0.51 -13.85 -0.94
C ILE A 442 -0.78 -12.50 -1.58
N THR A 443 -2.03 -12.28 -1.98
CA THR A 443 -2.48 -11.00 -2.54
C THR A 443 -3.23 -10.20 -1.46
N ALA A 444 -2.97 -8.89 -1.41
CA ALA A 444 -3.59 -7.97 -0.48
C ALA A 444 -4.44 -6.92 -1.22
N TRP A 445 -5.65 -6.68 -0.74
CA TRP A 445 -6.56 -5.65 -1.26
C TRP A 445 -6.98 -4.68 -0.16
N ASP A 446 -7.20 -3.43 -0.57
CA ASP A 446 -7.91 -2.46 0.26
C ASP A 446 -9.40 -2.75 0.20
N VAL A 447 -10.03 -2.95 1.35
CA VAL A 447 -11.42 -3.43 1.47
C VAL A 447 -12.43 -2.38 0.97
N ALA A 448 -12.13 -1.09 1.17
CA ALA A 448 -13.03 0.00 0.80
C ALA A 448 -13.05 0.23 -0.73
N SER A 449 -11.87 0.39 -1.33
CA SER A 449 -11.71 0.66 -2.75
C SER A 449 -11.78 -0.62 -3.61
N GLY A 450 -11.37 -1.77 -3.08
CA GLY A 450 -11.21 -3.03 -3.82
C GLY A 450 -9.92 -3.09 -4.65
N ASN A 451 -9.06 -2.07 -4.56
CA ASN A 451 -7.81 -2.02 -5.32
C ASN A 451 -6.74 -2.92 -4.70
N PRO A 452 -5.89 -3.56 -5.52
CA PRO A 452 -4.74 -4.31 -5.01
C PRO A 452 -3.75 -3.34 -4.35
N VAL A 453 -3.32 -3.69 -3.14
CA VAL A 453 -2.30 -2.95 -2.38
C VAL A 453 -0.91 -3.51 -2.68
N GLY A 454 -0.83 -4.82 -2.93
CA GLY A 454 0.41 -5.55 -3.20
C GLY A 454 0.27 -7.02 -2.86
N GLY A 455 1.40 -7.69 -2.66
CA GLY A 455 1.44 -9.09 -2.25
C GLY A 455 2.83 -9.52 -1.80
N PHE A 456 2.89 -10.68 -1.17
CA PHE A 456 4.11 -11.32 -0.69
C PHE A 456 4.01 -12.84 -0.85
N ASP A 457 5.15 -13.53 -0.82
CA ASP A 457 5.21 -14.98 -1.04
C ASP A 457 5.53 -15.74 0.26
N ALA A 458 4.95 -16.94 0.40
CA ALA A 458 5.22 -17.90 1.47
C ALA A 458 6.62 -18.57 1.39
N ASN A 459 7.47 -18.12 0.47
CA ASN A 459 8.88 -18.48 0.36
C ASN A 459 9.69 -17.24 0.00
N PRO A 460 9.91 -16.34 0.98
CA PRO A 460 10.63 -15.09 0.75
C PRO A 460 12.07 -15.36 0.31
N PRO A 461 12.66 -14.51 -0.56
CA PRO A 461 14.08 -14.59 -0.89
C PRO A 461 14.95 -14.40 0.37
N SER A 462 16.15 -14.96 0.34
CA SER A 462 17.15 -14.79 1.41
C SER A 462 17.48 -13.31 1.62
N ILE A 463 17.94 -12.97 2.83
CA ILE A 463 18.32 -11.59 3.16
C ILE A 463 19.41 -11.08 2.21
N GLU A 464 20.37 -11.94 1.85
CA GLU A 464 21.42 -11.63 0.87
C GLU A 464 20.83 -11.22 -0.49
N ASN A 465 19.94 -12.04 -1.06
CA ASN A 465 19.31 -11.74 -2.35
C ASN A 465 18.44 -10.48 -2.29
N ARG A 466 17.72 -10.26 -1.17
CA ARG A 466 16.98 -9.02 -0.92
C ARG A 466 17.90 -7.81 -0.95
N LEU A 467 19.03 -7.87 -0.25
CA LEU A 467 20.02 -6.78 -0.23
C LEU A 467 20.63 -6.54 -1.61
N VAL A 468 20.94 -7.59 -2.39
CA VAL A 468 21.44 -7.44 -3.76
C VAL A 468 20.42 -6.69 -4.63
N THR A 469 19.16 -7.13 -4.64
CA THR A 469 18.10 -6.46 -5.40
C THR A 469 17.87 -5.03 -4.92
N MET A 470 17.83 -4.81 -3.60
CA MET A 470 17.62 -3.48 -3.01
C MET A 470 18.75 -2.51 -3.37
N ARG A 471 20.01 -2.94 -3.24
CA ARG A 471 21.19 -2.14 -3.59
C ARG A 471 21.20 -1.79 -5.07
N GLU A 472 20.79 -2.70 -5.94
CA GLU A 472 20.65 -2.43 -7.37
C GLU A 472 19.53 -1.42 -7.65
N GLN A 473 18.40 -1.51 -6.95
CA GLN A 473 17.34 -0.50 -7.02
C GLN A 473 17.85 0.86 -6.53
N ILE A 474 18.56 0.93 -5.41
CA ILE A 474 19.16 2.17 -4.89
C ILE A 474 20.16 2.75 -5.90
N ARG A 475 20.97 1.90 -6.55
CA ARG A 475 21.96 2.31 -7.55
C ARG A 475 21.30 2.93 -8.79
N THR A 476 20.15 2.41 -9.22
CA THR A 476 19.44 2.83 -10.44
C THR A 476 18.41 3.93 -10.19
N GLN A 477 17.89 4.06 -8.97
CA GLN A 477 16.86 5.03 -8.60
C GLN A 477 17.25 6.50 -8.87
N PRO A 478 18.51 6.96 -8.70
CA PRO A 478 18.93 8.30 -9.12
C PRO A 478 18.68 8.60 -10.61
N GLN A 479 18.81 7.60 -11.49
CA GLN A 479 18.51 7.75 -12.91
C GLN A 479 17.01 7.91 -13.15
N ALA A 480 16.18 7.19 -12.38
CA ALA A 480 14.72 7.37 -12.43
C ALA A 480 14.28 8.76 -11.93
N ILE A 481 14.92 9.27 -10.88
CA ILE A 481 14.69 10.65 -10.40
C ILE A 481 15.08 11.66 -11.47
N ALA A 482 16.26 11.52 -12.09
CA ALA A 482 16.70 12.41 -13.17
C ALA A 482 15.74 12.39 -14.37
N GLY A 483 15.22 11.20 -14.73
CA GLY A 483 14.19 11.05 -15.77
C GLY A 483 12.88 11.77 -15.42
N ALA A 484 12.43 11.64 -14.17
CA ALA A 484 11.24 12.35 -13.69
C ALA A 484 11.45 13.88 -13.64
N GLU A 485 12.64 14.35 -13.26
CA GLU A 485 13.00 15.79 -13.26
C GLU A 485 13.05 16.35 -14.69
N ALA A 486 13.53 15.57 -15.66
CA ALA A 486 13.46 15.94 -17.07
C ALA A 486 12.00 16.06 -17.57
N ALA A 487 11.11 15.15 -17.14
CA ALA A 487 9.69 15.22 -17.47
C ALA A 487 8.99 16.46 -16.86
N VAL A 488 9.40 16.89 -15.65
CA VAL A 488 8.94 18.16 -15.07
C VAL A 488 9.35 19.35 -15.93
N ASN A 489 10.59 19.36 -16.44
CA ASN A 489 11.05 20.44 -17.31
C ASN A 489 10.28 20.51 -18.63
N ASP A 490 10.01 19.36 -19.27
CA ASP A 490 9.17 19.27 -20.48
C ASP A 490 7.73 19.74 -20.19
N ALA A 491 7.13 19.32 -19.08
CA ALA A 491 5.79 19.74 -18.68
C ALA A 491 5.70 21.25 -18.42
N LYS A 492 6.72 21.83 -17.77
CA LYS A 492 6.82 23.29 -17.56
C LYS A 492 6.94 24.04 -18.88
N GLN A 493 7.77 23.57 -19.81
CA GLN A 493 7.88 24.17 -21.15
C GLN A 493 6.53 24.19 -21.88
N LYS A 494 5.79 23.07 -21.85
CA LYS A 494 4.45 22.99 -22.45
C LYS A 494 3.45 23.93 -21.80
N LEU A 495 3.53 24.11 -20.47
CA LEU A 495 2.70 25.08 -19.75
C LEU A 495 3.05 26.52 -20.15
N ASP A 496 4.33 26.84 -20.27
CA ASP A 496 4.79 28.16 -20.71
C ASP A 496 4.37 28.45 -22.16
N GLU A 497 4.43 27.45 -23.04
CA GLU A 497 3.91 27.53 -24.41
C GLU A 497 2.39 27.77 -24.44
N ALA A 498 1.62 27.07 -23.59
CA ALA A 498 0.17 27.27 -23.50
C ALA A 498 -0.17 28.70 -23.02
N ARG A 499 0.54 29.20 -22.01
CA ARG A 499 0.40 30.57 -21.51
C ARG A 499 0.79 31.60 -22.58
N LYS A 500 1.85 31.34 -23.33
CA LYS A 500 2.26 32.19 -24.45
C LYS A 500 1.18 32.25 -25.54
N ARG A 501 0.59 31.11 -25.92
CA ARG A 501 -0.51 31.08 -26.92
C ARG A 501 -1.71 31.91 -26.48
N LEU A 502 -2.07 31.87 -25.19
CA LEU A 502 -3.13 32.72 -24.65
C LEU A 502 -2.75 34.20 -24.77
N ALA A 503 -1.54 34.58 -24.33
CA ALA A 503 -1.07 35.96 -24.43
C ALA A 503 -1.03 36.48 -25.88
N ASP A 504 -0.55 35.65 -26.82
CA ASP A 504 -0.50 35.99 -28.24
C ASP A 504 -1.92 36.15 -28.84
N ALA A 505 -2.88 35.31 -28.43
CA ALA A 505 -4.28 35.41 -28.85
C ALA A 505 -4.95 36.69 -28.32
N GLU A 506 -4.76 37.02 -27.04
CA GLU A 506 -5.28 38.25 -26.43
C GLU A 506 -4.65 39.50 -27.07
N ALA A 507 -3.33 39.48 -27.33
CA ALA A 507 -2.65 40.57 -28.02
C ALA A 507 -3.18 40.77 -29.44
N ALA A 508 -3.45 39.69 -30.18
CA ALA A 508 -4.03 39.77 -31.53
C ALA A 508 -5.44 40.36 -31.53
N VAL A 509 -6.27 40.04 -30.52
CA VAL A 509 -7.59 40.66 -30.33
C VAL A 509 -7.43 42.16 -30.07
N ASN A 510 -6.53 42.55 -29.17
CA ASN A 510 -6.29 43.96 -28.84
C ASN A 510 -5.81 44.76 -30.05
N GLN A 511 -4.88 44.20 -30.83
CA GLN A 511 -4.39 44.83 -32.06
C GLN A 511 -5.52 45.09 -33.07
N SER A 512 -6.43 44.12 -33.24
CA SER A 512 -7.59 44.31 -34.13
C SER A 512 -8.59 45.33 -33.58
N LYS A 513 -8.79 45.38 -32.26
CA LYS A 513 -9.62 46.41 -31.60
C LYS A 513 -9.04 47.81 -31.78
N GLU A 514 -7.73 47.97 -31.65
CA GLU A 514 -7.03 49.23 -31.90
C GLU A 514 -7.15 49.67 -33.37
N ALA A 515 -6.94 48.75 -34.32
CA ALA A 515 -7.10 49.03 -35.75
C ALA A 515 -8.55 49.43 -36.10
N HIS A 516 -9.54 48.72 -35.54
CA HIS A 516 -10.95 49.07 -35.67
C HIS A 516 -11.24 50.47 -35.11
N ALA A 517 -10.75 50.78 -33.91
CA ALA A 517 -10.94 52.09 -33.28
C ALA A 517 -10.31 53.24 -34.11
N ALA A 518 -9.12 53.01 -34.68
CA ALA A 518 -8.46 53.97 -35.55
C ALA A 518 -9.27 54.22 -36.84
N ALA A 519 -9.77 53.17 -37.48
CA ALA A 519 -10.61 53.29 -38.67
C ALA A 519 -11.96 53.99 -38.38
N LEU A 520 -12.58 53.67 -37.23
CA LEU A 520 -13.80 54.34 -36.77
C LEU A 520 -13.57 55.83 -36.55
N LYS A 521 -12.47 56.19 -35.89
CA LYS A 521 -12.07 57.60 -35.69
C LYS A 521 -11.87 58.32 -37.02
N GLN A 522 -11.15 57.72 -37.97
CA GLN A 522 -10.93 58.30 -39.29
C GLN A 522 -12.26 58.55 -40.02
N LYS A 523 -13.20 57.60 -39.95
CA LYS A 523 -14.54 57.76 -40.51
C LYS A 523 -15.31 58.92 -39.86
N GLN A 524 -15.36 58.96 -38.53
CA GLN A 524 -16.04 60.01 -37.76
C GLN A 524 -15.47 61.41 -38.00
N GLU A 525 -14.16 61.54 -38.23
CA GLU A 525 -13.52 62.81 -38.56
C GLU A 525 -13.75 63.24 -40.02
N SER A 526 -13.97 62.30 -40.94
CA SER A 526 -14.10 62.57 -42.39
C SER A 526 -15.55 62.82 -42.81
N GLU A 527 -16.53 62.16 -42.17
CA GLU A 527 -17.96 62.32 -42.45
C GLU A 527 -18.48 63.77 -42.36
N PRO A 528 -18.24 64.53 -41.26
CA PRO A 528 -18.70 65.91 -41.17
C PRO A 528 -18.02 66.83 -42.19
N LYS A 529 -16.74 66.59 -42.49
CA LYS A 529 -15.99 67.36 -43.51
C LYS A 529 -16.54 67.11 -44.91
N LEU A 530 -16.92 65.87 -45.23
CA LEU A 530 -17.56 65.53 -46.49
C LEU A 530 -18.95 66.17 -46.59
N ALA A 531 -19.73 66.16 -45.49
CA ALA A 531 -21.04 66.81 -45.45
C ALA A 531 -20.92 68.32 -45.70
N GLU A 532 -19.94 68.97 -45.07
CA GLU A 532 -19.65 70.39 -45.27
C GLU A 532 -19.23 70.71 -46.71
N ALA A 533 -18.28 69.94 -47.28
CA ALA A 533 -17.86 70.09 -48.67
C ALA A 533 -19.03 69.90 -49.65
N ASN A 534 -19.87 68.88 -49.45
CA ASN A 534 -21.05 68.62 -50.28
C ASN A 534 -22.15 69.67 -50.12
N GLN A 535 -22.25 70.33 -48.96
CA GLN A 535 -23.18 71.43 -48.75
C GLN A 535 -22.73 72.70 -49.50
N GLN A 536 -21.42 72.97 -49.53
CA GLN A 536 -20.86 74.18 -50.16
C GLN A 536 -20.75 74.05 -51.69
N LEU A 537 -20.54 72.83 -52.20
CA LEU A 537 -20.26 72.58 -53.62
C LEU A 537 -21.38 73.02 -54.59
N PRO A 538 -22.69 72.77 -54.36
CA PRO A 538 -23.75 73.23 -55.25
C PRO A 538 -23.82 74.75 -55.33
N GLY A 539 -23.72 75.44 -54.19
CA GLY A 539 -23.73 76.90 -54.14
C GLY A 539 -22.54 77.51 -54.89
N LYS A 540 -21.35 76.90 -54.77
CA LYS A 540 -20.15 77.33 -55.50
C LYS A 540 -20.23 77.05 -57.00
N LYS A 541 -20.79 75.90 -57.42
CA LYS A 541 -21.07 75.59 -58.83
C LYS A 541 -22.10 76.54 -59.45
N GLU A 542 -23.13 76.91 -58.69
CA GLU A 542 -24.14 77.86 -59.14
C GLU A 542 -23.55 79.27 -59.26
N GLN A 543 -22.76 79.71 -58.29
CA GLN A 543 -22.00 80.98 -58.37
C GLN A 543 -21.05 81.00 -59.58
N ALA A 544 -20.31 79.92 -59.83
CA ALA A 544 -19.44 79.81 -61.00
C ALA A 544 -20.23 79.88 -62.32
N THR A 545 -21.40 79.22 -62.38
CA THR A 545 -22.28 79.26 -63.57
C THR A 545 -22.81 80.67 -63.82
N GLN A 546 -23.27 81.36 -62.77
CA GLN A 546 -23.74 82.74 -62.87
C GLN A 546 -22.61 83.70 -63.27
N ALA A 547 -21.40 83.55 -62.70
CA ALA A 547 -20.23 84.33 -63.09
C ALA A 547 -19.86 84.10 -64.57
N ARG A 548 -19.94 82.86 -65.04
CA ARG A 548 -19.71 82.49 -66.45
C ARG A 548 -20.73 83.12 -67.39
N THR A 549 -22.01 83.13 -67.03
CA THR A 549 -23.05 83.83 -67.81
C THR A 549 -22.77 85.34 -67.88
N ARG A 550 -22.32 85.96 -66.78
CA ARG A 550 -21.93 87.39 -66.78
C ARG A 550 -20.69 87.66 -67.64
N MET A 551 -19.69 86.78 -67.59
CA MET A 551 -18.50 86.84 -68.43
C MET A 551 -18.87 86.75 -69.91
N ASP A 552 -19.72 85.78 -70.28
CA ASP A 552 -20.19 85.60 -71.66
C ASP A 552 -20.98 86.83 -72.15
N ALA A 553 -21.86 87.38 -71.30
CA ALA A 553 -22.60 88.61 -71.60
C ALA A 553 -21.67 89.83 -71.79
N ALA A 554 -20.71 90.04 -70.89
CA ALA A 554 -19.73 91.12 -71.01
C ALA A 554 -18.83 90.97 -72.24
N ASN A 555 -18.51 89.73 -72.63
CA ASN A 555 -17.73 89.43 -73.83
C ASN A 555 -18.53 89.72 -75.11
N GLN A 556 -19.82 89.37 -75.13
CA GLN A 556 -20.72 89.73 -76.25
C GLN A 556 -20.92 91.25 -76.36
N GLU A 557 -21.08 91.95 -75.24
CA GLU A 557 -21.20 93.41 -75.19
C GLU A 557 -19.92 94.10 -75.70
N PHE A 558 -18.74 93.58 -75.32
CA PHE A 558 -17.45 94.06 -75.79
C PHE A 558 -17.30 93.92 -77.32
N GLU A 559 -17.61 92.75 -77.88
CA GLU A 559 -17.52 92.54 -79.34
C GLU A 559 -18.56 93.36 -80.11
N ALA A 560 -19.78 93.53 -79.57
CA ALA A 560 -20.81 94.36 -80.17
C ALA A 560 -20.40 95.85 -80.20
N LYS A 561 -19.80 96.37 -79.12
CA LYS A 561 -19.32 97.76 -79.09
C LYS A 561 -18.07 97.98 -79.92
N ARG A 562 -17.16 97.00 -79.99
CA ARG A 562 -16.03 97.04 -80.92
C ARG A 562 -16.48 97.12 -82.38
N ALA A 563 -17.53 96.39 -82.75
CA ALA A 563 -18.13 96.47 -84.09
C ALA A 563 -18.81 97.83 -84.35
N ALA A 564 -19.45 98.44 -83.33
CA ALA A 564 -20.05 99.75 -83.44
C ALA A 564 -19.01 100.88 -83.64
N ILE A 565 -17.87 100.84 -82.94
CA ILE A 565 -16.75 101.77 -83.15
C ILE A 565 -16.21 101.66 -84.57
N ALA A 566 -16.05 100.44 -85.10
CA ALA A 566 -15.62 100.22 -86.48
C ALA A 566 -16.61 100.84 -87.52
N ALA A 567 -17.91 100.89 -87.21
CA ALA A 567 -18.91 101.56 -88.04
C ALA A 567 -18.84 103.10 -87.93
N VAL A 568 -18.54 103.63 -86.73
CA VAL A 568 -18.29 105.08 -86.52
C VAL A 568 -17.00 105.51 -87.23
N ASP A 569 -15.96 104.67 -87.27
CA ASP A 569 -14.73 104.93 -88.03
C ASP A 569 -15.00 105.12 -89.54
N GLN A 570 -15.92 104.34 -90.12
CA GLN A 570 -16.34 104.55 -91.51
C GLN A 570 -17.07 105.89 -91.71
N LYS A 571 -17.87 106.33 -90.74
CA LYS A 571 -18.53 107.64 -90.77
C LYS A 571 -17.53 108.79 -90.64
N VAL A 572 -16.52 108.67 -89.79
CA VAL A 572 -15.43 109.67 -89.67
C VAL A 572 -14.70 109.80 -91.00
N ALA A 573 -14.38 108.68 -91.66
CA ALA A 573 -13.72 108.68 -92.96
C ALA A 573 -14.56 109.37 -94.05
N ALA A 574 -15.86 109.11 -94.09
CA ALA A 574 -16.79 109.74 -95.05
C ALA A 574 -16.95 111.25 -94.82
N ALA A 575 -17.19 111.67 -93.57
CA ALA A 575 -17.34 113.09 -93.21
C ALA A 575 -16.05 113.89 -93.46
N ASN A 576 -14.87 113.26 -93.33
CA ASN A 576 -13.58 113.89 -93.61
C ASN A 576 -13.42 114.19 -95.10
N GLN A 577 -13.78 113.25 -95.99
CA GLN A 577 -13.77 113.45 -97.44
C GLN A 577 -14.74 114.56 -97.88
N GLU A 578 -15.93 114.61 -97.27
CA GLU A 578 -16.95 115.61 -97.60
C GLU A 578 -16.54 117.03 -97.17
N SER A 579 -15.92 117.16 -95.99
CA SER A 579 -15.33 118.42 -95.52
C SER A 579 -14.18 118.90 -96.42
N GLU A 580 -13.29 118.00 -96.86
CA GLU A 580 -12.18 118.33 -97.75
C GLU A 580 -12.67 118.75 -99.15
N ALA A 581 -13.67 118.06 -99.70
CA ALA A 581 -14.26 118.38 -100.99
C ALA A 581 -14.99 119.73 -100.98
N ALA A 582 -15.74 120.03 -99.92
CA ALA A 582 -16.44 121.31 -99.78
C ALA A 582 -15.47 122.50 -99.64
N ALA A 583 -14.35 122.32 -98.92
CA ALA A 583 -13.30 123.33 -98.80
C ALA A 583 -12.55 123.57 -100.12
N ALA A 584 -12.30 122.51 -100.90
CA ALA A 584 -11.65 122.62 -102.20
C ALA A 584 -12.50 123.38 -103.23
N GLU A 585 -13.82 123.13 -103.27
CA GLU A 585 -14.72 123.82 -104.20
C GLU A 585 -14.93 125.29 -103.84
N LEU A 586 -14.97 125.62 -102.55
CA LEU A 586 -15.01 127.01 -102.10
C LEU A 586 -13.78 127.78 -102.58
N LYS A 587 -12.59 127.20 -102.40
CA LYS A 587 -11.33 127.79 -102.85
C LYS A 587 -11.28 127.97 -104.36
N ARG A 588 -11.74 126.98 -105.13
CA ARG A 588 -11.82 127.06 -106.60
C ARG A 588 -12.69 128.23 -107.07
N LEU A 589 -13.86 128.41 -106.45
CA LEU A 589 -14.79 129.49 -106.78
C LEU A 589 -14.25 130.87 -106.37
N GLU A 590 -13.52 130.96 -105.26
CA GLU A 590 -12.85 132.20 -104.83
C GLU A 590 -11.72 132.59 -105.79
N ASP A 591 -10.93 131.62 -106.26
CA ASP A 591 -9.87 131.83 -107.25
C ASP A 591 -10.44 132.25 -108.63
N GLU A 592 -11.55 131.64 -109.07
CA GLU A 592 -12.25 132.01 -110.31
C GLU A 592 -12.88 133.41 -110.22
N LEU A 593 -13.45 133.77 -109.07
CA LEU A 593 -13.99 135.10 -108.82
C LEU A 593 -12.87 136.17 -108.84
N ALA A 594 -11.72 135.88 -108.25
CA ALA A 594 -10.56 136.77 -108.28
C ALA A 594 -10.07 137.00 -109.73
N LYS A 595 -10.07 135.95 -110.55
CA LYS A 595 -9.69 136.03 -111.97
C LYS A 595 -10.69 136.84 -112.81
N ALA A 596 -11.99 136.62 -112.62
CA ALA A 596 -13.04 137.36 -113.35
C ALA A 596 -13.04 138.87 -113.05
N ARG A 597 -12.70 139.26 -111.81
CA ARG A 597 -12.52 140.67 -111.43
C ARG A 597 -11.32 141.33 -112.11
N ALA A 598 -10.24 140.58 -112.33
CA ALA A 598 -9.05 141.09 -113.01
C ALA A 598 -9.27 141.34 -114.52
N GLU A 599 -10.15 140.57 -115.17
CA GLU A 599 -10.44 140.67 -116.61
C GLU A 599 -11.56 141.66 -116.96
N ASN A 600 -12.13 142.36 -115.97
CA ASN A 600 -13.22 143.34 -116.12
C ASN A 600 -14.45 142.82 -116.89
N ARG A 601 -14.75 141.51 -116.74
CA ARG A 601 -15.92 140.83 -117.32
C ARG A 601 -17.12 141.06 -116.41
N SER A 602 -17.74 142.24 -116.51
CA SER A 602 -18.87 142.68 -115.69
C SER A 602 -20.00 141.66 -115.58
N ASP A 603 -20.20 140.87 -116.63
CA ASP A 603 -21.30 139.92 -116.79
C ASP A 603 -21.05 138.62 -115.99
N ALA A 604 -19.79 138.30 -115.65
CA ALA A 604 -19.38 137.08 -114.96
C ALA A 604 -19.19 137.26 -113.45
N ILE A 605 -18.86 138.47 -112.98
CA ILE A 605 -18.53 138.77 -111.57
C ILE A 605 -19.75 138.55 -110.66
N ALA A 606 -20.94 139.03 -111.06
CA ALA A 606 -22.15 138.89 -110.26
C ALA A 606 -22.58 137.41 -110.08
N GLY A 607 -22.34 136.56 -111.10
CA GLY A 607 -22.61 135.13 -111.03
C GLY A 607 -21.65 134.38 -110.10
N LEU A 608 -20.37 134.72 -110.12
CA LEU A 608 -19.35 134.09 -109.27
C LEU A 608 -19.43 134.55 -107.81
N GLU A 609 -19.81 135.81 -107.55
CA GLU A 609 -20.07 136.28 -106.17
C GLU A 609 -21.26 135.55 -105.53
N GLY A 610 -22.32 135.30 -106.30
CA GLY A 610 -23.44 134.47 -105.87
C GLY A 610 -23.04 133.03 -105.57
N ALA A 611 -22.13 132.45 -106.37
CA ALA A 611 -21.64 131.08 -106.18
C ALA A 611 -20.75 130.94 -104.93
N VAL A 612 -19.82 131.86 -104.69
CA VAL A 612 -18.95 131.85 -103.49
C VAL A 612 -19.78 132.04 -102.21
N ASN A 613 -20.71 133.01 -102.20
CA ASN A 613 -21.56 133.23 -101.03
C ASN A 613 -22.53 132.07 -100.76
N GLY A 614 -22.88 131.28 -101.79
CA GLY A 614 -23.66 130.04 -101.62
C GLY A 614 -22.82 128.84 -101.13
N GLN A 615 -21.52 128.80 -101.41
CA GLN A 615 -20.66 127.66 -101.10
C GLN A 615 -19.99 127.76 -99.70
N ARG A 616 -19.73 128.97 -99.20
CA ARG A 616 -19.10 129.20 -97.89
C ARG A 616 -19.82 128.52 -96.70
N PRO A 617 -21.16 128.67 -96.53
CA PRO A 617 -21.88 128.00 -95.45
C PRO A 617 -21.90 126.47 -95.57
N LYS A 618 -21.69 125.91 -96.77
CA LYS A 618 -21.62 124.44 -96.95
C LYS A 618 -20.28 123.88 -96.46
N ALA A 619 -19.18 124.60 -96.65
CA ALA A 619 -17.87 124.19 -96.13
C ALA A 619 -17.81 124.24 -94.60
N GLU A 620 -18.40 125.27 -93.98
CA GLU A 620 -18.50 125.39 -92.52
C GLU A 620 -19.40 124.30 -91.91
N ALA A 621 -20.53 123.97 -92.56
CA ALA A 621 -21.41 122.88 -92.12
C ALA A 621 -20.72 121.49 -92.19
N ALA A 622 -19.91 121.24 -93.21
CA ALA A 622 -19.18 119.98 -93.36
C ALA A 622 -18.06 119.81 -92.30
N ALA A 623 -17.36 120.89 -91.95
CA ALA A 623 -16.37 120.88 -90.87
C ALA A 623 -17.00 120.65 -89.49
N ALA A 624 -18.17 121.23 -89.22
CA ALA A 624 -18.92 121.01 -87.99
C ALA A 624 -19.44 119.55 -87.88
N ALA A 625 -19.86 118.96 -89.00
CA ALA A 625 -20.30 117.56 -89.04
C ALA A 625 -19.16 116.58 -88.73
N LEU A 626 -17.95 116.83 -89.25
CA LEU A 626 -16.77 116.00 -88.96
C LEU A 626 -16.42 116.00 -87.46
N GLU A 627 -16.47 117.16 -86.81
CA GLU A 627 -16.16 117.27 -85.38
C GLU A 627 -17.21 116.57 -84.50
N ALA A 628 -18.49 116.61 -84.91
CA ALA A 628 -19.56 115.88 -84.22
C ALA A 628 -19.33 114.35 -84.25
N VAL A 629 -18.92 113.78 -85.40
CA VAL A 629 -18.65 112.34 -85.52
C VAL A 629 -17.37 111.93 -84.77
N ARG A 630 -16.35 112.80 -84.70
CA ARG A 630 -15.16 112.58 -83.87
C ARG A 630 -15.48 112.57 -82.37
N SER A 631 -16.39 113.43 -81.93
CA SER A 631 -16.89 113.44 -80.55
C SER A 631 -17.68 112.17 -80.21
N GLU A 632 -18.47 111.65 -81.16
CA GLU A 632 -19.19 110.36 -81.04
C GLU A 632 -18.21 109.19 -80.87
N LYS A 633 -17.13 109.14 -81.66
CA LYS A 633 -16.07 108.13 -81.53
C LYS A 633 -15.41 108.16 -80.14
N GLY A 634 -15.02 109.34 -79.65
CA GLY A 634 -14.38 109.48 -78.34
C GLY A 634 -15.28 109.03 -77.18
N ARG A 635 -16.61 109.18 -77.29
CA ARG A 635 -17.57 108.63 -76.32
C ARG A 635 -17.65 107.11 -76.39
N GLU A 636 -17.70 106.54 -77.59
CA GLU A 636 -17.79 105.08 -77.77
C GLU A 636 -16.50 104.35 -77.32
N GLU A 637 -15.31 104.93 -77.55
CA GLU A 637 -14.04 104.40 -77.04
C GLU A 637 -13.95 104.40 -75.49
N GLY A 638 -14.50 105.44 -74.84
CA GLY A 638 -14.61 105.49 -73.38
C GLY A 638 -15.51 104.39 -72.80
N VAL A 639 -16.62 104.08 -73.48
CA VAL A 639 -17.55 102.99 -73.10
C VAL A 639 -16.90 101.61 -73.30
N LEU A 640 -16.08 101.44 -74.35
CA LEU A 640 -15.36 100.18 -74.59
C LEU A 640 -14.34 99.88 -73.49
N ALA A 641 -13.62 100.89 -72.99
CA ALA A 641 -12.67 100.73 -71.88
C ALA A 641 -13.34 100.31 -70.57
N GLU A 642 -14.55 100.81 -70.30
CA GLU A 642 -15.34 100.42 -69.13
C GLU A 642 -15.89 98.98 -69.26
N ILE A 643 -16.27 98.55 -70.47
CA ILE A 643 -16.66 97.16 -70.75
C ILE A 643 -15.45 96.21 -70.61
N ASP A 644 -14.27 96.59 -71.08
CA ASP A 644 -13.05 95.77 -70.98
C ASP A 644 -12.63 95.52 -69.52
N SER A 645 -12.72 96.55 -68.67
CA SER A 645 -12.49 96.42 -67.23
C SER A 645 -13.47 95.44 -66.58
N ARG A 646 -14.77 95.55 -66.90
CA ARG A 646 -15.81 94.64 -66.41
C ARG A 646 -15.61 93.19 -66.89
N LYS A 647 -15.21 93.01 -68.15
CA LYS A 647 -14.86 91.71 -68.73
C LYS A 647 -13.69 91.05 -68.02
N LYS A 648 -12.62 91.80 -67.73
CA LYS A 648 -11.46 91.29 -67.01
C LYS A 648 -11.82 90.84 -65.60
N THR A 649 -12.59 91.65 -64.86
CA THR A 649 -13.08 91.28 -63.52
C THR A 649 -13.96 90.03 -63.56
N ALA A 650 -14.88 89.92 -64.52
CA ALA A 650 -15.75 88.74 -64.66
C ALA A 650 -14.95 87.47 -65.02
N THR A 651 -13.85 87.61 -65.78
CA THR A 651 -12.95 86.49 -66.13
C THR A 651 -12.18 85.99 -64.92
N GLU A 652 -11.61 86.91 -64.11
CA GLU A 652 -10.89 86.58 -62.88
C GLU A 652 -11.82 85.96 -61.82
N GLU A 653 -13.04 86.48 -61.68
CA GLU A 653 -14.07 85.95 -60.78
C GLU A 653 -14.50 84.52 -61.19
N THR A 654 -14.71 84.27 -62.48
CA THR A 654 -15.05 82.94 -63.01
C THR A 654 -13.92 81.94 -62.76
N ALA A 655 -12.66 82.31 -63.05
CA ALA A 655 -11.50 81.45 -62.82
C ALA A 655 -11.31 81.11 -61.33
N LYS A 656 -11.55 82.07 -60.44
CA LYS A 656 -11.48 81.86 -58.99
C LYS A 656 -12.56 80.90 -58.50
N LEU A 657 -13.83 81.11 -58.90
CA LEU A 657 -14.94 80.27 -58.48
C LEU A 657 -14.88 78.85 -59.07
N ASP A 658 -14.43 78.69 -60.33
CA ASP A 658 -14.16 77.37 -60.92
C ASP A 658 -13.01 76.66 -60.18
N GLY A 659 -11.96 77.39 -59.77
CA GLY A 659 -10.87 76.86 -58.96
C GLY A 659 -11.31 76.41 -57.56
N GLU A 660 -12.12 77.21 -56.87
CA GLU A 660 -12.70 76.87 -55.56
C GLU A 660 -13.67 75.68 -55.66
N ALA A 661 -14.54 75.64 -56.68
CA ALA A 661 -15.45 74.52 -56.92
C ALA A 661 -14.69 73.23 -57.29
N GLY A 662 -13.61 73.33 -58.07
CA GLY A 662 -12.74 72.20 -58.41
C GLY A 662 -11.97 71.65 -57.19
N ALA A 663 -11.48 72.52 -56.31
CA ALA A 663 -10.82 72.14 -55.07
C ALA A 663 -11.79 71.42 -54.12
N LEU A 664 -12.98 71.97 -53.90
CA LEU A 664 -14.04 71.35 -53.08
C LEU A 664 -14.50 70.01 -53.65
N ALA A 665 -14.62 69.88 -54.98
CA ALA A 665 -14.98 68.61 -55.61
C ALA A 665 -13.91 67.53 -55.39
N LYS A 666 -12.63 67.89 -55.51
CA LYS A 666 -11.51 66.97 -55.26
C LYS A 666 -11.38 66.59 -53.79
N GLU A 667 -11.64 67.53 -52.88
CA GLU A 667 -11.70 67.28 -51.45
C GLU A 667 -12.84 66.32 -51.10
N ALA A 668 -14.04 66.54 -51.64
CA ALA A 668 -15.18 65.64 -51.46
C ALA A 668 -14.91 64.22 -51.99
N GLU A 669 -14.28 64.10 -53.16
CA GLU A 669 -13.87 62.80 -53.72
C GLU A 669 -12.86 62.07 -52.83
N THR A 670 -11.85 62.80 -52.33
CA THR A 670 -10.82 62.24 -51.45
C THR A 670 -11.40 61.80 -50.11
N LEU A 671 -12.26 62.62 -49.50
CA LEU A 671 -12.95 62.30 -48.24
C LEU A 671 -13.92 61.13 -48.41
N SER A 672 -14.64 61.06 -49.53
CA SER A 672 -15.52 59.93 -49.86
C SER A 672 -14.74 58.63 -50.00
N ALA A 673 -13.60 58.65 -50.71
CA ALA A 673 -12.73 57.48 -50.83
C ALA A 673 -12.14 57.06 -49.47
N ALA A 674 -11.77 58.02 -48.61
CA ALA A 674 -11.29 57.76 -47.27
C ALA A 674 -12.36 57.12 -46.37
N ILE A 675 -13.61 57.61 -46.41
CA ILE A 675 -14.74 57.04 -45.67
C ILE A 675 -15.05 55.62 -46.15
N GLN A 676 -15.00 55.37 -47.46
CA GLN A 676 -15.23 54.04 -48.01
C GLN A 676 -14.14 53.06 -47.57
N THR A 677 -12.87 53.48 -47.61
CA THR A 677 -11.73 52.68 -47.12
C THR A 677 -11.84 52.40 -45.62
N ALA A 678 -12.17 53.40 -44.81
CA ALA A 678 -12.39 53.25 -43.38
C ALA A 678 -13.56 52.30 -43.07
N THR A 679 -14.66 52.40 -43.81
CA THR A 679 -15.83 51.52 -43.66
C THR A 679 -15.50 50.06 -44.01
N GLN A 680 -14.73 49.83 -45.07
CA GLN A 680 -14.26 48.48 -45.41
C GLN A 680 -13.32 47.92 -44.34
N THR A 681 -12.43 48.76 -43.80
CA THR A 681 -11.51 48.37 -42.72
C THR A 681 -12.25 48.02 -41.45
N ILE A 682 -13.26 48.79 -41.05
CA ILE A 682 -14.14 48.51 -39.91
C ILE A 682 -14.79 47.13 -40.07
N ALA A 683 -15.46 46.87 -41.19
CA ALA A 683 -16.13 45.59 -41.43
C ALA A 683 -15.14 44.41 -41.42
N ALA A 684 -13.94 44.60 -42.00
CA ALA A 684 -12.89 43.58 -41.98
C ALA A 684 -12.36 43.31 -40.55
N GLU A 685 -12.11 44.35 -39.76
CA GLU A 685 -11.65 44.20 -38.38
C GLU A 685 -12.73 43.64 -37.46
N GLU A 686 -14.02 43.99 -37.63
CA GLU A 686 -15.13 43.37 -36.89
C GLU A 686 -15.18 41.84 -37.11
N GLY A 687 -14.93 41.39 -38.34
CA GLY A 687 -14.80 39.97 -38.66
C GLY A 687 -13.59 39.33 -37.96
N ARG A 688 -12.42 39.97 -38.04
CA ARG A 688 -11.18 39.49 -37.40
C ARG A 688 -11.28 39.45 -35.87
N ILE A 689 -11.94 40.43 -35.24
CA ILE A 689 -12.16 40.46 -33.79
C ILE A 689 -12.97 39.23 -33.38
N LYS A 690 -14.09 38.94 -34.05
CA LYS A 690 -14.91 37.75 -33.73
C LYS A 690 -14.14 36.45 -33.87
N GLU A 691 -13.36 36.31 -34.95
CA GLU A 691 -12.54 35.12 -35.19
C GLU A 691 -11.45 34.96 -34.13
N ARG A 692 -10.72 36.04 -33.81
CA ARG A 692 -9.64 36.03 -32.82
C ARG A 692 -10.17 35.86 -31.40
N GLU A 693 -11.30 36.47 -31.04
CA GLU A 693 -11.97 36.26 -29.75
C GLU A 693 -12.42 34.81 -29.58
N ALA A 694 -12.90 34.17 -30.65
CA ALA A 694 -13.22 32.73 -30.62
C ALA A 694 -11.97 31.84 -30.40
N ALA A 695 -10.77 32.31 -30.74
CA ALA A 695 -9.51 31.59 -30.50
C ALA A 695 -8.95 31.75 -29.08
N VAL A 696 -9.37 32.79 -28.32
CA VAL A 696 -8.92 33.01 -26.94
C VAL A 696 -9.44 31.92 -26.00
N GLN A 697 -10.71 31.52 -26.14
CA GLN A 697 -11.32 30.56 -25.23
C GLN A 697 -10.65 29.17 -25.28
N PRO A 698 -10.41 28.56 -26.46
CA PRO A 698 -9.62 27.32 -26.56
C PRO A 698 -8.20 27.43 -25.99
N ALA A 699 -7.53 28.57 -26.18
CA ALA A 699 -6.18 28.79 -25.61
C ALA A 699 -6.22 28.85 -24.08
N ARG A 700 -7.24 29.49 -23.51
CA ARG A 700 -7.48 29.55 -22.06
C ARG A 700 -7.81 28.18 -21.47
N ASP A 701 -8.67 27.42 -22.15
CA ASP A 701 -9.07 26.07 -21.72
C ASP A 701 -7.93 25.05 -21.82
N GLY A 702 -6.88 25.36 -22.58
CA GLY A 702 -5.65 24.55 -22.66
C GLY A 702 -4.72 24.67 -21.44
N ILE A 703 -4.88 25.71 -20.60
CA ILE A 703 -3.99 25.93 -19.44
C ILE A 703 -4.24 24.93 -18.31
N PRO A 704 -5.47 24.70 -17.81
CA PRO A 704 -5.70 23.80 -16.68
C PRO A 704 -5.16 22.36 -16.88
N PRO A 705 -5.33 21.73 -18.07
CA PRO A 705 -4.70 20.43 -18.34
C PRO A 705 -3.17 20.46 -18.28
N ALA A 706 -2.53 21.52 -18.82
CA ALA A 706 -1.07 21.67 -18.78
C ALA A 706 -0.56 21.90 -17.35
N GLU A 707 -1.29 22.67 -16.54
CA GLU A 707 -0.98 22.87 -15.11
C GLU A 707 -1.09 21.56 -14.33
N LYS A 708 -2.14 20.77 -14.60
CA LYS A 708 -2.30 19.45 -14.00
C LYS A 708 -1.13 18.53 -14.35
N ILE A 709 -0.73 18.46 -15.63
CA ILE A 709 0.42 17.65 -16.06
C ILE A 709 1.71 18.07 -15.34
N ALA A 710 1.96 19.39 -15.21
CA ALA A 710 3.14 19.89 -14.50
C ALA A 710 3.10 19.56 -12.99
N SER A 711 1.92 19.64 -12.37
CA SER A 711 1.70 19.25 -10.97
C SER A 711 1.92 17.74 -10.77
N ASP A 712 1.32 16.91 -11.61
CA ASP A 712 1.43 15.44 -11.55
C ASP A 712 2.89 15.00 -11.77
N ALA A 713 3.61 15.62 -12.71
CA ALA A 713 5.04 15.38 -12.92
C ALA A 713 5.87 15.75 -11.69
N THR A 714 5.55 16.87 -11.02
CA THR A 714 6.24 17.30 -9.80
C THR A 714 5.98 16.33 -8.64
N ALA A 715 4.72 15.90 -8.47
CA ALA A 715 4.36 14.87 -7.49
C ALA A 715 5.08 13.54 -7.77
N HIS A 716 5.26 13.18 -9.04
CA HIS A 716 5.99 11.97 -9.40
C HIS A 716 7.48 12.04 -9.04
N VAL A 717 8.15 13.19 -9.20
CA VAL A 717 9.53 13.38 -8.72
C VAL A 717 9.62 13.16 -7.22
N GLU A 718 8.69 13.74 -6.46
CA GLU A 718 8.65 13.59 -5.01
C GLU A 718 8.43 12.12 -4.61
N GLN A 719 7.53 11.41 -5.31
CA GLN A 719 7.34 9.97 -5.14
C GLN A 719 8.63 9.17 -5.40
N GLN A 720 9.41 9.51 -6.43
CA GLN A 720 10.69 8.84 -6.70
C GLN A 720 11.75 9.14 -5.63
N LYS A 721 11.74 10.35 -5.04
CA LYS A 721 12.64 10.73 -3.93
C LYS A 721 12.27 10.02 -2.64
N GLN A 722 10.98 9.97 -2.31
CA GLN A 722 10.47 9.20 -1.16
C GLN A 722 10.79 7.71 -1.29
N LYS A 723 10.66 7.15 -2.50
CA LYS A 723 11.06 5.77 -2.79
C LYS A 723 12.56 5.54 -2.52
N LEU A 724 13.44 6.46 -2.91
CA LEU A 724 14.87 6.34 -2.61
C LEU A 724 15.14 6.34 -1.10
N GLY A 725 14.54 7.28 -0.36
CA GLY A 725 14.67 7.34 1.10
C GLY A 725 14.17 6.05 1.76
N TRP A 726 13.02 5.55 1.32
CA TRP A 726 12.46 4.27 1.76
C TRP A 726 13.42 3.11 1.49
N LEU A 727 13.95 2.97 0.25
CA LEU A 727 14.90 1.91 -0.11
C LEU A 727 16.15 1.94 0.78
N GLN A 728 16.71 3.12 1.04
CA GLN A 728 17.90 3.27 1.90
C GLN A 728 17.62 2.90 3.37
N GLU A 729 16.45 3.26 3.89
CA GLU A 729 16.03 2.85 5.23
C GLU A 729 15.83 1.33 5.29
N ARG A 730 15.23 0.73 4.25
CA ARG A 730 15.07 -0.72 4.16
C ARG A 730 16.39 -1.45 4.02
N GLU A 731 17.35 -0.94 3.25
CA GLU A 731 18.70 -1.52 3.18
C GLU A 731 19.35 -1.56 4.56
N ARG A 732 19.24 -0.48 5.35
CA ARG A 732 19.74 -0.45 6.74
C ARG A 732 19.04 -1.50 7.61
N HIS A 733 17.71 -1.57 7.53
CA HIS A 733 16.92 -2.58 8.25
C HIS A 733 17.36 -4.01 7.91
N TRP A 734 17.45 -4.37 6.63
CA TRP A 734 17.84 -5.72 6.20
C TRP A 734 19.31 -6.03 6.50
N THR A 735 20.20 -5.02 6.49
CA THR A 735 21.60 -5.19 6.93
C THR A 735 21.67 -5.50 8.42
N ALA A 736 20.87 -4.81 9.25
CA ALA A 736 20.76 -5.15 10.67
C ALA A 736 20.12 -6.53 10.88
N ALA A 737 19.10 -6.89 10.10
CA ALA A 737 18.46 -8.20 10.13
C ALA A 737 19.43 -9.35 9.81
N GLN A 738 20.34 -9.15 8.85
CA GLN A 738 21.41 -10.11 8.52
C GLN A 738 22.32 -10.32 9.72
N ALA A 739 22.79 -9.23 10.36
CA ALA A 739 23.61 -9.31 11.56
C ALA A 739 22.87 -9.98 12.73
N ASN A 740 21.58 -9.71 12.92
CA ASN A 740 20.77 -10.37 13.95
C ASN A 740 20.66 -11.87 13.70
N THR A 741 20.45 -12.27 12.45
CA THR A 741 20.35 -13.67 12.06
C THR A 741 21.65 -14.41 12.35
N GLU A 742 22.80 -13.82 12.03
CA GLU A 742 24.12 -14.36 12.38
C GLU A 742 24.30 -14.46 13.91
N ALA A 743 23.88 -13.43 14.66
CA ALA A 743 23.94 -13.42 16.12
C ALA A 743 23.06 -14.50 16.75
N LEU A 744 21.83 -14.70 16.26
CA LEU A 744 20.91 -15.74 16.74
C LEU A 744 21.43 -17.15 16.43
N LYS A 745 21.98 -17.38 15.24
CA LYS A 745 22.63 -18.65 14.87
C LYS A 745 23.83 -18.93 15.78
N ALA A 746 24.68 -17.94 16.01
CA ALA A 746 25.83 -18.06 16.91
C ALA A 746 25.40 -18.29 18.37
N LYS A 747 24.32 -17.64 18.82
CA LYS A 747 23.74 -17.87 20.16
C LYS A 747 23.24 -19.31 20.29
N ALA A 748 22.49 -19.82 19.32
CA ALA A 748 21.99 -21.19 19.35
C ALA A 748 23.13 -22.22 19.38
N GLU A 749 24.21 -21.97 18.62
CA GLU A 749 25.43 -22.79 18.67
C GLU A 749 26.13 -22.72 20.04
N ALA A 750 26.23 -21.52 20.61
CA ALA A 750 26.81 -21.30 21.94
C ALA A 750 26.00 -22.00 23.03
N ASP A 751 24.68 -21.88 23.01
CA ASP A 751 23.76 -22.54 23.95
C ASP A 751 23.87 -24.07 23.84
N ALA A 752 23.94 -24.61 22.62
CA ALA A 752 24.12 -26.05 22.40
C ALA A 752 25.43 -26.58 22.99
N LYS A 753 26.55 -25.88 22.72
CA LYS A 753 27.87 -26.24 23.27
C LYS A 753 27.93 -26.07 24.79
N ASN A 754 27.26 -25.04 25.33
CA ASN A 754 27.18 -24.83 26.77
C ASN A 754 26.38 -25.96 27.45
N ASN A 755 25.24 -26.35 26.89
CA ASN A 755 24.45 -27.47 27.41
C ASN A 755 25.20 -28.80 27.36
N GLU A 756 25.99 -29.04 26.30
CA GLU A 756 26.87 -30.21 26.21
C GLU A 756 27.93 -30.18 27.31
N ALA A 757 28.61 -29.06 27.52
CA ALA A 757 29.61 -28.90 28.57
C ALA A 757 29.03 -29.03 29.98
N GLU A 758 27.84 -28.46 30.23
CA GLU A 758 27.11 -28.60 31.49
C GLU A 758 26.66 -30.04 31.72
N GLY A 759 26.19 -30.73 30.68
CA GLY A 759 25.81 -32.15 30.76
C GLY A 759 27.01 -33.04 31.10
N LEU A 760 28.14 -32.86 30.41
CA LEU A 760 29.38 -33.59 30.70
C LEU A 760 29.91 -33.31 32.11
N THR A 761 29.83 -32.06 32.57
CA THR A 761 30.18 -31.69 33.95
C THR A 761 29.25 -32.36 34.95
N ALA A 762 27.94 -32.33 34.72
CA ALA A 762 26.95 -32.94 35.58
C ALA A 762 27.11 -34.47 35.67
N ASP A 763 27.43 -35.13 34.55
CA ASP A 763 27.73 -36.57 34.51
C ASP A 763 28.98 -36.90 35.34
N ALA A 764 30.05 -36.11 35.19
CA ALA A 764 31.27 -36.29 35.98
C ALA A 764 31.05 -36.04 37.48
N ASP A 765 30.25 -35.04 37.84
CA ASP A 765 29.87 -34.75 39.23
C ASP A 765 28.96 -35.84 39.82
N ALA A 766 28.05 -36.39 39.02
CA ALA A 766 27.21 -37.51 39.44
C ALA A 766 28.05 -38.77 39.69
N MET A 767 29.02 -39.08 38.82
CA MET A 767 29.98 -40.17 39.05
C MET A 767 30.80 -39.95 40.31
N ALA A 768 31.28 -38.72 40.57
CA ALA A 768 32.02 -38.40 41.79
C ALA A 768 31.16 -38.61 43.05
N LYS A 769 29.89 -38.18 43.03
CA LYS A 769 28.94 -38.41 44.13
C LYS A 769 28.61 -39.88 44.33
N ASP A 770 28.50 -40.67 43.26
CA ASP A 770 28.29 -42.12 43.37
C ASP A 770 29.53 -42.79 43.99
N ILE A 771 30.75 -42.38 43.60
CA ILE A 771 31.98 -42.86 44.27
C ILE A 771 31.95 -42.56 45.78
N GLU A 772 31.55 -41.35 46.19
CA GLU A 772 31.40 -41.01 47.61
C GLU A 772 30.35 -41.90 48.31
N ALA A 773 29.20 -42.12 47.66
CA ALA A 773 28.13 -42.96 48.20
C ALA A 773 28.54 -44.44 48.31
N GLN A 774 29.19 -45.00 47.29
CA GLN A 774 29.72 -46.37 47.29
C GLN A 774 30.83 -46.53 48.32
N ASN A 775 31.71 -45.53 48.49
CA ASN A 775 32.73 -45.55 49.55
C ASN A 775 32.10 -45.59 50.95
N ALA A 776 31.04 -44.80 51.19
CA ALA A 776 30.31 -44.84 52.45
C ALA A 776 29.59 -46.19 52.66
N ALA A 777 28.96 -46.73 51.62
CA ALA A 777 28.31 -48.03 51.66
C ALA A 777 29.30 -49.19 51.91
N LEU A 778 30.49 -49.11 51.31
CA LEU A 778 31.57 -50.07 51.53
C LEU A 778 32.09 -50.02 52.97
N ALA A 779 32.28 -48.82 53.52
CA ALA A 779 32.69 -48.65 54.91
C ALA A 779 31.67 -49.25 55.89
N GLU A 780 30.37 -49.02 55.65
CA GLU A 780 29.29 -49.58 56.45
C GLU A 780 29.19 -51.11 56.29
N ALA A 781 29.31 -51.65 55.07
CA ALA A 781 29.30 -53.09 54.84
C ALA A 781 30.46 -53.80 55.54
N ARG A 782 31.67 -53.20 55.52
CA ARG A 782 32.84 -53.73 56.24
C ARG A 782 32.64 -53.69 57.75
N LYS A 783 32.03 -52.63 58.29
CA LYS A 783 31.68 -52.51 59.71
C LYS A 783 30.65 -53.58 60.11
N GLN A 784 29.58 -53.75 59.33
CA GLN A 784 28.57 -54.78 59.57
C GLN A 784 29.16 -56.19 59.53
N ALA A 785 30.06 -56.46 58.58
CA ALA A 785 30.77 -57.74 58.54
C ALA A 785 31.60 -57.98 59.81
N ALA A 786 32.30 -56.95 60.32
CA ALA A 786 33.07 -57.03 61.56
C ALA A 786 32.18 -57.23 62.80
N ASP A 787 31.04 -56.53 62.88
CA ASP A 787 30.08 -56.68 63.98
C ASP A 787 29.42 -58.07 63.97
N LEU A 788 29.10 -58.61 62.77
CA LEU A 788 28.59 -59.97 62.61
C LEU A 788 29.66 -61.02 62.94
N ASP A 789 30.91 -60.83 62.53
CA ASP A 789 32.05 -61.69 62.92
C ASP A 789 32.21 -61.70 64.45
N ALA A 790 32.10 -60.56 65.12
CA ALA A 790 32.16 -60.47 66.59
C ALA A 790 30.99 -61.21 67.27
N LYS A 791 29.75 -61.00 66.81
CA LYS A 791 28.56 -61.71 67.32
C LYS A 791 28.61 -63.21 67.07
N HIS A 792 29.14 -63.63 65.93
CA HIS A 792 29.36 -65.04 65.60
C HIS A 792 30.33 -65.69 66.58
N GLN A 793 31.43 -64.99 66.92
CA GLN A 793 32.38 -65.45 67.93
C GLN A 793 31.79 -65.52 69.34
N GLU A 794 30.87 -64.61 69.71
CA GLU A 794 30.14 -64.67 70.98
C GLU A 794 29.14 -65.84 71.01
N LEU A 795 28.36 -66.04 69.93
CA LEU A 795 27.44 -67.17 69.75
C LEU A 795 28.16 -68.52 69.82
N ALA A 796 29.33 -68.63 69.21
CA ALA A 796 30.16 -69.83 69.22
C ALA A 796 30.76 -70.15 70.61
N LYS A 797 30.79 -69.18 71.54
CA LYS A 797 31.37 -69.31 72.89
C LYS A 797 30.31 -69.33 74.03
N ALA A 798 29.02 -69.22 73.73
CA ALA A 798 27.94 -69.14 74.72
C ALA A 798 27.73 -70.43 75.54
N GLN A 799 27.27 -70.31 76.79
CA GLN A 799 26.91 -71.45 77.67
C GLN A 799 25.48 -71.27 78.26
N PRO A 800 24.55 -72.24 78.06
CA PRO A 800 24.71 -73.46 77.25
C PRO A 800 24.90 -73.14 75.75
N PRO A 801 25.56 -74.03 74.98
CA PRO A 801 25.93 -73.77 73.60
C PRO A 801 24.71 -73.51 72.71
N ALA A 802 24.83 -72.51 71.82
CA ALA A 802 23.82 -72.18 70.83
C ALA A 802 23.62 -73.35 69.83
N ASP A 803 22.40 -73.48 69.29
CA ASP A 803 22.05 -74.51 68.30
C ASP A 803 22.96 -74.39 67.06
N ALA A 804 23.42 -75.54 66.53
CA ALA A 804 24.32 -75.63 65.37
C ALA A 804 23.76 -74.89 64.14
N LYS A 805 22.42 -74.88 63.99
CA LYS A 805 21.74 -74.14 62.94
C LYS A 805 21.93 -72.62 63.05
N ALA A 806 21.96 -72.07 64.28
CA ALA A 806 22.15 -70.64 64.51
C ALA A 806 23.59 -70.18 64.19
N ILE A 807 24.58 -71.03 64.44
CA ILE A 807 25.99 -70.78 64.06
C ILE A 807 26.14 -70.79 62.54
N GLU A 808 25.52 -71.77 61.85
CA GLU A 808 25.53 -71.85 60.38
C GLU A 808 24.83 -70.64 59.72
N GLU A 809 23.67 -70.24 60.23
CA GLU A 809 22.94 -69.05 59.76
C GLU A 809 23.75 -67.76 59.97
N SER A 810 24.46 -67.65 61.10
CA SER A 810 25.35 -66.51 61.38
C SER A 810 26.56 -66.46 60.44
N GLN A 811 27.16 -67.61 60.09
CA GLN A 811 28.25 -67.66 59.11
C GLN A 811 27.76 -67.30 57.70
N LYS A 812 26.59 -67.78 57.29
CA LYS A 812 25.96 -67.38 56.01
C LYS A 812 25.71 -65.88 55.94
N ALA A 813 25.30 -65.25 57.04
CA ALA A 813 25.10 -63.80 57.10
C ALA A 813 26.41 -63.01 56.95
N ILE A 814 27.52 -63.52 57.51
CA ILE A 814 28.87 -62.95 57.34
C ILE A 814 29.30 -63.06 55.88
N ASP A 815 29.20 -64.25 55.29
CA ASP A 815 29.64 -64.53 53.93
C ASP A 815 28.84 -63.70 52.91
N ALA A 816 27.52 -63.56 53.11
CA ALA A 816 26.67 -62.68 52.32
C ALA A 816 27.08 -61.20 52.43
N THR A 817 27.42 -60.73 53.63
CA THR A 817 27.86 -59.33 53.83
C THR A 817 29.23 -59.08 53.22
N LYS A 818 30.17 -60.03 53.32
CA LYS A 818 31.49 -59.96 52.67
C LYS A 818 31.37 -59.99 51.14
N ALA A 819 30.51 -60.84 50.59
CA ALA A 819 30.21 -60.85 49.15
C ALA A 819 29.65 -59.51 48.67
N LYS A 820 28.71 -58.91 49.42
CA LYS A 820 28.18 -57.57 49.14
C LYS A 820 29.26 -56.49 49.15
N ALA A 821 30.21 -56.54 50.09
CA ALA A 821 31.35 -55.62 50.12
C ALA A 821 32.25 -55.78 48.89
N THR A 822 32.55 -57.01 48.48
CA THR A 822 33.32 -57.29 47.25
C THR A 822 32.61 -56.80 45.98
N ASP A 823 31.29 -56.90 45.91
CA ASP A 823 30.53 -56.37 44.78
C ASP A 823 30.54 -54.84 44.73
N ILE A 824 30.46 -54.17 45.89
CA ILE A 824 30.63 -52.70 45.98
C ILE A 824 32.04 -52.30 45.54
N GLU A 825 33.08 -53.02 45.96
CA GLU A 825 34.47 -52.77 45.53
C GLU A 825 34.65 -52.88 44.01
N LYS A 826 34.04 -53.87 43.37
CA LYS A 826 34.06 -54.01 41.91
C LYS A 826 33.38 -52.83 41.22
N LYS A 827 32.21 -52.39 41.72
CA LYS A 827 31.52 -51.20 41.19
C LYS A 827 32.35 -49.94 41.36
N LEU A 828 32.95 -49.76 42.54
CA LEU A 828 33.83 -48.63 42.84
C LEU A 828 35.05 -48.59 41.91
N ALA A 829 35.66 -49.74 41.62
CA ALA A 829 36.78 -49.84 40.70
C ALA A 829 36.39 -49.47 39.26
N ALA A 830 35.20 -49.88 38.81
CA ALA A 830 34.69 -49.52 37.50
C ALA A 830 34.45 -48.01 37.37
N ILE A 831 33.73 -47.39 38.31
CA ILE A 831 33.42 -45.95 38.25
C ILE A 831 34.70 -45.09 38.39
N ASN A 832 35.64 -45.49 39.25
CA ASN A 832 36.93 -44.79 39.38
C ASN A 832 37.80 -44.86 38.11
N ALA A 833 37.65 -45.91 37.30
CA ALA A 833 38.35 -46.00 36.02
C ALA A 833 37.76 -45.06 34.95
N GLU A 834 36.45 -44.81 34.99
CA GLU A 834 35.73 -43.97 34.01
C GLU A 834 35.76 -42.47 34.36
N LEU A 835 35.86 -42.11 35.65
CA LEU A 835 35.81 -40.71 36.11
C LEU A 835 36.87 -39.78 35.47
N PRO A 836 38.16 -40.17 35.32
CA PRO A 836 39.17 -39.31 34.70
C PRO A 836 38.83 -38.94 33.26
N ASP A 837 38.31 -39.90 32.48
CA ASP A 837 37.91 -39.67 31.09
C ASP A 837 36.68 -38.77 31.00
N ALA A 838 35.71 -38.93 31.92
CA ALA A 838 34.54 -38.06 32.02
C ALA A 838 34.94 -36.60 32.35
N LYS A 839 35.86 -36.42 33.31
CA LYS A 839 36.40 -35.09 33.66
C LYS A 839 37.18 -34.45 32.51
N ALA A 840 38.02 -35.22 31.82
CA ALA A 840 38.78 -34.73 30.68
C ALA A 840 37.86 -34.26 29.53
N LYS A 841 36.76 -34.97 29.26
CA LYS A 841 35.74 -34.56 28.27
C LYS A 841 35.06 -33.26 28.66
N ALA A 842 34.67 -33.11 29.93
CA ALA A 842 34.07 -31.88 30.44
C ALA A 842 35.04 -30.68 30.32
N GLU A 843 36.31 -30.86 30.70
CA GLU A 843 37.34 -29.82 30.63
C GLU A 843 37.67 -29.42 29.18
N GLN A 844 37.66 -30.35 28.23
CA GLN A 844 37.85 -30.07 26.80
C GLN A 844 36.66 -29.33 26.16
N ALA A 845 35.44 -29.56 26.62
CA ALA A 845 34.24 -28.93 26.07
C ALA A 845 34.10 -27.45 26.49
N LEU A 846 34.62 -27.07 27.65
CA LEU A 846 34.42 -25.74 28.24
C LEU A 846 35.02 -24.58 27.41
N PRO A 847 36.28 -24.62 26.92
CA PRO A 847 36.83 -23.54 26.10
C PRO A 847 36.05 -23.32 24.80
N ALA A 848 35.56 -24.40 24.17
CA ALA A 848 34.77 -24.32 22.95
C ALA A 848 33.42 -23.65 23.19
N ALA A 849 32.76 -23.92 24.32
CA ALA A 849 31.53 -23.26 24.73
C ALA A 849 31.77 -21.76 25.02
N GLN A 850 32.83 -21.42 25.74
CA GLN A 850 33.19 -20.02 26.05
C GLN A 850 33.51 -19.20 24.79
N ALA A 851 34.28 -19.76 23.85
CA ALA A 851 34.60 -19.11 22.58
C ALA A 851 33.33 -18.88 21.73
N ALA A 852 32.42 -19.86 21.68
CA ALA A 852 31.16 -19.72 20.97
C ALA A 852 30.28 -18.61 21.59
N LYS A 853 30.23 -18.53 22.92
CA LYS A 853 29.50 -17.47 23.65
C LYS A 853 30.07 -16.08 23.36
N ALA A 854 31.39 -15.90 23.41
CA ALA A 854 32.04 -14.62 23.11
C ALA A 854 31.73 -14.15 21.68
N LYS A 855 31.78 -15.07 20.70
CA LYS A 855 31.40 -14.78 19.32
C LYS A 855 29.93 -14.36 19.18
N ALA A 856 29.02 -15.01 19.91
CA ALA A 856 27.61 -14.65 19.90
C ALA A 856 27.37 -13.24 20.49
N GLU A 857 28.08 -12.89 21.57
CA GLU A 857 28.02 -11.56 22.18
C GLU A 857 28.57 -10.47 21.26
N GLU A 858 29.68 -10.72 20.56
CA GLU A 858 30.25 -9.82 19.56
C GLU A 858 29.27 -9.53 18.41
N LEU A 859 28.67 -10.58 17.83
CA LEU A 859 27.70 -10.44 16.75
C LEU A 859 26.43 -9.72 17.21
N LYS A 860 25.99 -9.97 18.45
CA LYS A 860 24.87 -9.25 19.06
C LYS A 860 25.19 -7.76 19.23
N ALA A 861 26.40 -7.42 19.67
CA ALA A 861 26.83 -6.02 19.79
C ALA A 861 26.86 -5.32 18.42
N LYS A 862 27.35 -6.00 17.38
CA LYS A 862 27.30 -5.50 15.99
C LYS A 862 25.86 -5.24 15.52
N TYR A 863 24.93 -6.15 15.81
CA TYR A 863 23.51 -5.96 15.51
C TYR A 863 22.94 -4.73 16.22
N VAL A 864 23.17 -4.58 17.53
CA VAL A 864 22.68 -3.44 18.31
C VAL A 864 23.21 -2.11 17.74
N ALA A 865 24.51 -2.05 17.42
CA ALA A 865 25.12 -0.86 16.82
C ALA A 865 24.47 -0.49 15.46
N LEU A 866 24.17 -1.48 14.62
CA LEU A 866 23.48 -1.25 13.34
C LEU A 866 22.02 -0.81 13.51
N LYS A 867 21.34 -1.29 14.56
CA LYS A 867 19.96 -0.92 14.90
C LYS A 867 19.87 0.52 15.43
N GLU A 868 20.88 0.96 16.18
CA GLU A 868 20.94 2.29 16.81
C GLU A 868 21.42 3.40 15.87
N ALA A 869 22.09 3.08 14.75
CA ALA A 869 22.61 4.02 13.77
C ALA A 869 21.53 4.73 12.89
N LYS A 870 20.36 5.03 13.46
CA LYS A 870 19.19 5.61 12.76
C LYS A 870 19.44 6.99 12.17
#